data_AF-A0A3P3Z4W0-F1
#
_entry.id   AF-A0A3P3Z4W0-F1
#
_cell.length_a   1.000
_cell.length_b   1.000
_cell.length_c   1.000
_cell.angle_alpha   90.00
_cell.angle_beta   90.00
_cell.angle_gamma   90.00
#
_symmetry.space_group_name_H-M   'P 1'
#
loop_
_entity.id
_entity.type
_entity.pdbx_description
1 polymer ?
#
loop_
_entity_poly.entity_id
_entity_poly.type
_entity_poly.pdbx_seq_one_letter_code
_entity_poly.pdbx_strand_id
1 'polypeptide(L)'
;MTQQGGDPVPSSAASPQEDVTDVTHSTAYLALNALLDEGQVSEERADYLKQKFKDLHSRVLAIYRRDNALLKRARQLRSRLEVERQRIYTFGDVAKKDDEVIQALKRSLMEHERDLAAALERYSVLQVEVLEYDRRKQHLILERQDAIAAEEARLRPQMESMQTEITEMGAHIKELAAEVDRCQAEKDALTKDEAQKKEEIANFAATLAQAKQQLQNVQSDPERAKKQLELVQERLAGAQRDLTSTEEKISAQAERIQALELQRNSRAEDYEAVKKCVQTLRAEMDVKRKALATMNTSLEVDLETRQSTQERVAELDHLILTTKIALQQEQDGVDRMEREREKCMVLFSSLERGKEDVRHEEESLQEQIRLVHKELEQVKRATAQVEKEIQAHRKDTEARTKKLLFEQAKSKEFVKKAQRLLAEIRETEETIAVKAKQDDVKRRELAAIAMKRQELSRASAREETRASLAQRELQMRELLVKEAQRRHRELEKRLSKDMDLFQKVKQERAQKATQIQTIAHIMAQVAEKTKLLEKELAVLTREFTLKDQEIAKAKFQVHELTHLCANLRLEKNRQRKQMEKAADSEREVKAQVRRLNTDIAATEDTMADLRRTYAAAIENRNQTGIELIDRNDEAALLTARIKAQEAAIAEGTQMTNDRANEMRLLKAKLSNILHDIEVCQHSIPKVSQMELELTRLREEIETEQWRTQVLEDDLTDPKNPHRWKRIPLVLPGGVALPTVSESQATVAVAATQTQADGAAALRSSSSFPGDAGLAGRSSGGGGAALVGGPSEEYVRLQARCQELEVRVQNLNAKLREKSLILEEVTELAARVGDQADAGKECTLALARQVNAYHSSIRHKSRQMMASIAELSLFQASSIQLQQEAQRLEALVEEAEERLEAGEAPFVEAELHYERKRQCQQRYAAARQRQRDTAQENEATFGMQMVATTAAPRPNAYVPQDDDLGLPRPYGPFAPFKSSPSVALNSPRAEPWSSCGAQGPLPGPRSMAPVCGSTLPFSASSSLPGASASVLSKGRGLSTPPPLSTTTAAAATTSNAVPFSSSIPTRLQSRTSRNVRDGVTMVTATHQRNSTAAPQEQLRVSQRKGPNSVGGVSY
;
A
#
# COMPACT_ATOMS: atom_id res chain seq x y z
N MET A 1 66.75 -20.41 16.13
CA MET A 1 68.02 -21.14 15.95
C MET A 1 69.06 -20.61 16.93
N THR A 2 70.16 -21.34 17.11
CA THR A 2 71.19 -21.17 18.16
C THR A 2 72.05 -19.90 18.06
N GLN A 3 72.27 -19.23 19.20
CA GLN A 3 73.57 -18.77 19.77
C GLN A 3 73.24 -18.08 21.12
N GLN A 4 73.70 -18.58 22.28
CA GLN A 4 75.05 -18.62 22.87
C GLN A 4 75.52 -17.28 23.48
N GLY A 5 76.02 -17.36 24.72
CA GLY A 5 76.45 -16.23 25.55
C GLY A 5 75.31 -15.67 26.42
N GLY A 6 75.37 -15.67 27.75
CA GLY A 6 76.40 -16.20 28.66
C GLY A 6 76.54 -15.32 29.90
N ASP A 7 75.80 -15.65 30.97
CA ASP A 7 75.74 -14.80 32.18
C ASP A 7 77.08 -14.79 32.95
N PRO A 8 77.69 -13.62 33.19
CA PRO A 8 78.81 -13.50 34.11
C PRO A 8 78.29 -13.46 35.56
N VAL A 9 78.74 -14.42 36.36
CA VAL A 9 78.53 -14.44 37.82
C VAL A 9 79.01 -13.11 38.42
N PRO A 10 78.24 -12.44 39.31
CA PRO A 10 78.71 -11.28 40.05
C PRO A 10 79.72 -11.74 41.12
N SER A 11 80.98 -11.91 40.73
CA SER A 11 82.06 -12.15 41.67
C SER A 11 82.18 -10.96 42.64
N SER A 12 82.42 -11.27 43.92
CA SER A 12 82.64 -10.24 44.95
C SER A 12 83.97 -9.52 44.69
N ALA A 13 83.91 -8.44 43.92
CA ALA A 13 85.00 -7.50 43.73
C ALA A 13 84.91 -6.42 44.81
N ALA A 14 85.73 -6.54 45.85
CA ALA A 14 85.84 -5.55 46.92
C ALA A 14 86.15 -4.16 46.33
N SER A 15 85.58 -3.12 46.92
CA SER A 15 85.68 -1.73 46.46
C SER A 15 87.11 -1.17 46.59
N PRO A 16 87.83 -0.91 45.48
CA PRO A 16 89.17 -0.33 45.52
C PRO A 16 89.07 1.19 45.21
N GLN A 17 88.02 1.86 45.71
CA GLN A 17 87.72 3.25 45.34
C GLN A 17 88.21 4.29 46.36
N GLU A 18 88.70 3.85 47.52
CA GLU A 18 89.29 4.73 48.54
C GLU A 18 90.81 4.89 48.33
N ASP A 19 91.50 3.82 47.91
CA ASP A 19 92.95 3.83 47.60
C ASP A 19 93.32 4.82 46.48
N VAL A 20 92.47 4.97 45.47
CA VAL A 20 92.76 5.83 44.29
C VAL A 20 92.85 7.32 44.66
N THR A 21 92.37 7.71 45.84
CA THR A 21 92.54 9.07 46.38
C THR A 21 93.85 9.30 47.11
N ASP A 22 94.58 8.26 47.53
CA ASP A 22 95.94 8.43 48.03
C ASP A 22 96.94 8.46 46.87
N VAL A 23 97.84 9.45 46.94
CA VAL A 23 98.82 9.77 45.91
C VAL A 23 100.24 9.68 46.47
N THR A 24 100.40 9.44 47.78
CA THR A 24 101.70 9.37 48.47
C THR A 24 102.59 8.23 47.96
N HIS A 25 101.99 7.11 47.58
CA HIS A 25 102.68 5.96 46.97
C HIS A 25 102.79 6.05 45.43
N SER A 26 102.39 7.17 44.81
CA SER A 26 102.57 7.36 43.37
C SER A 26 104.05 7.43 42.99
N THR A 27 104.43 6.85 41.85
CA THR A 27 105.80 6.92 41.31
C THR A 27 106.31 8.35 41.15
N ALA A 28 105.43 9.32 40.86
CA ALA A 28 105.78 10.74 40.82
C ALA A 28 106.10 11.31 42.20
N TYR A 29 105.39 10.89 43.26
CA TYR A 29 105.67 11.26 44.64
C TYR A 29 106.98 10.63 45.14
N LEU A 30 107.21 9.36 44.83
CA LEU A 30 108.45 8.65 45.18
C LEU A 30 109.67 9.27 44.48
N ALA A 31 109.55 9.64 43.20
CA ALA A 31 110.61 10.36 42.48
C ALA A 31 110.86 11.78 43.04
N LEU A 32 109.81 12.49 43.45
CA LEU A 32 109.94 13.80 44.12
C LEU A 32 110.53 13.71 45.53
N ASN A 33 110.43 12.56 46.20
CA ASN A 33 111.15 12.30 47.45
C ASN A 33 112.62 11.94 47.19
N ALA A 34 112.91 11.06 46.22
CA ALA A 34 114.31 10.72 45.87
C ALA A 34 115.13 11.97 45.46
N LEU A 35 114.53 12.90 44.70
CA LEU A 35 115.17 14.17 44.33
C LEU A 35 115.32 15.17 45.49
N LEU A 36 114.61 14.98 46.61
CA LEU A 36 114.87 15.67 47.88
C LEU A 36 116.04 15.01 48.63
N ASP A 37 116.01 13.68 48.75
CA ASP A 37 117.03 12.90 49.46
C ASP A 37 118.41 13.03 48.80
N GLU A 38 118.46 13.18 47.47
CA GLU A 38 119.67 13.53 46.69
C GLU A 38 120.08 15.01 46.79
N GLY A 39 119.31 15.86 47.48
CA GLY A 39 119.60 17.29 47.67
C GLY A 39 119.46 18.17 46.43
N GLN A 40 118.90 17.67 45.32
CA GLN A 40 118.78 18.41 44.06
C GLN A 40 117.61 19.42 44.04
N VAL A 41 116.66 19.28 44.95
CA VAL A 41 115.45 20.14 45.04
C VAL A 41 115.23 20.54 46.50
N SER A 42 114.90 21.82 46.75
CA SER A 42 114.51 22.31 48.08
C SER A 42 113.14 21.75 48.53
N GLU A 43 112.97 21.49 49.82
CA GLU A 43 111.74 21.00 50.45
C GLU A 43 110.49 21.76 49.99
N GLU A 44 110.51 23.09 50.09
CA GLU A 44 109.41 23.97 49.64
C GLU A 44 109.02 23.72 48.17
N ARG A 45 110.01 23.47 47.31
CA ARG A 45 109.81 23.30 45.86
C ARG A 45 109.29 21.91 45.54
N ALA A 46 109.79 20.88 46.20
CA ALA A 46 109.30 19.52 46.06
C ALA A 46 107.87 19.41 46.59
N ASP A 47 107.55 20.02 47.74
CA ASP A 47 106.19 19.99 48.31
C ASP A 47 105.19 20.80 47.47
N TYR A 48 105.60 21.91 46.85
CA TYR A 48 104.78 22.60 45.84
C TYR A 48 104.47 21.69 44.63
N LEU A 49 105.44 20.92 44.14
CA LEU A 49 105.24 19.99 43.02
C LEU A 49 104.36 18.79 43.42
N LYS A 50 104.54 18.25 44.62
CA LYS A 50 103.69 17.24 45.25
C LYS A 50 102.23 17.73 45.34
N GLN A 51 102.00 18.94 45.86
CA GLN A 51 100.67 19.56 45.88
C GLN A 51 100.07 19.70 44.48
N LYS A 52 100.83 20.20 43.49
CA LYS A 52 100.35 20.32 42.10
C LYS A 52 100.05 18.97 41.45
N PHE A 53 100.74 17.90 41.82
CA PHE A 53 100.41 16.55 41.39
C PHE A 53 99.11 16.04 42.01
N LYS A 54 98.85 16.30 43.31
CA LYS A 54 97.56 16.03 43.96
C LYS A 54 96.41 16.83 43.34
N ASP A 55 96.60 18.13 43.08
CA ASP A 55 95.63 18.97 42.36
C ASP A 55 95.24 18.33 41.02
N LEU A 56 96.25 17.99 40.20
CA LEU A 56 96.06 17.42 38.88
C LEU A 56 95.36 16.05 38.91
N HIS A 57 95.81 15.15 39.80
CA HIS A 57 95.20 13.83 39.98
C HIS A 57 93.73 13.94 40.43
N SER A 58 93.43 14.80 41.41
CA SER A 58 92.05 15.05 41.83
C SER A 58 91.17 15.57 40.70
N ARG A 59 91.72 16.41 39.82
CA ARG A 59 91.01 16.93 38.64
C ARG A 59 90.77 15.87 37.57
N VAL A 60 91.74 14.98 37.34
CA VAL A 60 91.61 13.82 36.45
C VAL A 60 90.54 12.85 36.97
N LEU A 61 90.51 12.55 38.28
CA LEU A 61 89.45 11.75 38.89
C LEU A 61 88.07 12.42 38.78
N ALA A 62 87.98 13.75 38.92
CA ALA A 62 86.74 14.49 38.72
C ALA A 62 86.24 14.40 37.25
N ILE A 63 87.15 14.41 36.28
CA ILE A 63 86.83 14.17 34.86
C ILE A 63 86.33 12.74 34.66
N TYR A 64 87.05 11.70 35.12
CA TYR A 64 86.59 10.31 34.98
C TYR A 64 85.25 10.04 35.69
N ARG A 65 84.96 10.70 36.83
CA ARG A 65 83.66 10.64 37.51
C ARG A 65 82.56 11.29 36.66
N ARG A 66 82.82 12.45 36.05
CA ARG A 66 81.91 13.13 35.12
C ARG A 66 81.65 12.29 33.86
N ASP A 67 82.66 11.72 33.26
CA ASP A 67 82.54 10.95 32.02
C ASP A 67 81.82 9.61 32.26
N ASN A 68 82.04 8.95 33.40
CA ASN A 68 81.23 7.81 33.80
C ASN A 68 79.76 8.18 34.05
N ALA A 69 79.48 9.35 34.61
CA ALA A 69 78.10 9.84 34.76
C ALA A 69 77.44 10.14 33.40
N LEU A 70 78.19 10.76 32.47
CA LEU A 70 77.74 11.00 31.09
C LEU A 70 77.51 9.69 30.32
N LEU A 71 78.39 8.69 30.45
CA LEU A 71 78.22 7.36 29.87
C LEU A 71 76.99 6.63 30.43
N LYS A 72 76.75 6.69 31.75
CA LYS A 72 75.52 6.15 32.37
C LYS A 72 74.28 6.85 31.83
N ARG A 73 74.29 8.18 31.70
CA ARG A 73 73.19 8.97 31.13
C ARG A 73 72.97 8.67 29.64
N ALA A 74 74.03 8.47 28.86
CA ALA A 74 73.95 8.09 27.46
C ALA A 74 73.35 6.68 27.27
N ARG A 75 73.71 5.70 28.11
CA ARG A 75 73.09 4.37 28.12
C ARG A 75 71.59 4.44 28.47
N GLN A 76 71.22 5.24 29.48
CA GLN A 76 69.81 5.48 29.83
C GLN A 76 69.02 6.15 28.69
N LEU A 77 69.62 7.09 27.96
CA LEU A 77 68.98 7.73 26.80
C LEU A 77 68.82 6.77 25.62
N ARG A 78 69.79 5.89 25.35
CA ARG A 78 69.66 4.83 24.33
C ARG A 78 68.52 3.87 24.66
N SER A 79 68.46 3.37 25.89
CA SER A 79 67.38 2.49 26.35
C SER A 79 65.99 3.14 26.23
N ARG A 80 65.85 4.44 26.53
CA ARG A 80 64.60 5.18 26.29
C ARG A 80 64.27 5.29 24.79
N LEU A 81 65.26 5.56 23.95
CA LEU A 81 65.10 5.67 22.50
C LEU A 81 64.70 4.31 21.88
N GLU A 82 65.23 3.20 22.40
CA GLU A 82 64.83 1.83 22.04
C GLU A 82 63.36 1.54 22.41
N VAL A 83 62.90 1.96 23.60
CA VAL A 83 61.48 1.84 24.02
C VAL A 83 60.55 2.70 23.16
N GLU A 84 60.92 3.94 22.84
CA GLU A 84 60.09 4.77 21.94
C GLU A 84 60.10 4.25 20.49
N ARG A 85 61.20 3.64 20.01
CA ARG A 85 61.22 2.92 18.72
C ARG A 85 60.26 1.73 18.73
N GLN A 86 60.26 0.93 19.80
CA GLN A 86 59.30 -0.19 19.95
C GLN A 86 57.85 0.31 19.93
N ARG A 87 57.55 1.44 20.60
CA ARG A 87 56.22 2.08 20.54
C ARG A 87 55.84 2.51 19.12
N ILE A 88 56.76 3.16 18.40
CA ILE A 88 56.54 3.56 17.00
C ILE A 88 56.24 2.34 16.11
N TYR A 89 56.95 1.22 16.29
CA TYR A 89 56.63 -0.03 15.59
C TYR A 89 55.23 -0.54 15.95
N THR A 90 54.84 -0.57 17.24
CA THR A 90 53.49 -1.00 17.63
C THR A 90 52.38 -0.10 17.07
N PHE A 91 52.60 1.21 16.95
CA PHE A 91 51.64 2.11 16.27
C PHE A 91 51.59 1.85 14.76
N GLY A 92 52.73 1.57 14.11
CA GLY A 92 52.76 1.16 12.70
C GLY A 92 52.03 -0.16 12.43
N ASP A 93 52.10 -1.12 13.36
CA ASP A 93 51.39 -2.41 13.27
C ASP A 93 49.90 -2.33 13.66
N VAL A 94 49.47 -1.23 14.30
CA VAL A 94 48.03 -0.89 14.43
C VAL A 94 47.55 -0.23 13.15
N ALA A 95 48.27 0.79 12.63
CA ALA A 95 47.90 1.48 11.40
C ALA A 95 47.72 0.54 10.19
N LYS A 96 48.57 -0.49 10.04
CA LYS A 96 48.40 -1.54 9.01
C LYS A 96 47.07 -2.30 9.14
N LYS A 97 46.65 -2.60 10.37
CA LYS A 97 45.38 -3.32 10.63
C LYS A 97 44.18 -2.40 10.38
N ASP A 98 44.31 -1.13 10.72
CA ASP A 98 43.31 -0.12 10.39
C ASP A 98 43.20 0.03 8.85
N ASP A 99 44.32 0.04 8.12
CA ASP A 99 44.34 0.01 6.64
C ASP A 99 43.72 -1.28 6.06
N GLU A 100 44.00 -2.46 6.64
CA GLU A 100 43.39 -3.74 6.25
C GLU A 100 41.87 -3.73 6.46
N VAL A 101 41.39 -3.19 7.59
CA VAL A 101 39.96 -3.01 7.91
C VAL A 101 39.32 -1.98 6.98
N ILE A 102 39.97 -0.85 6.71
CA ILE A 102 39.50 0.17 5.75
C ILE A 102 39.41 -0.44 4.34
N GLN A 103 40.35 -1.29 3.93
CA GLN A 103 40.28 -2.02 2.65
C GLN A 103 39.18 -3.08 2.64
N ALA A 104 38.85 -3.71 3.77
CA ALA A 104 37.71 -4.61 3.88
C ALA A 104 36.37 -3.86 3.76
N LEU A 105 36.21 -2.75 4.49
CA LEU A 105 35.02 -1.90 4.44
C LEU A 105 34.81 -1.28 3.05
N LYS A 106 35.89 -0.88 2.36
CA LYS A 106 35.83 -0.43 0.96
C LYS A 106 35.39 -1.55 0.01
N ARG A 107 35.77 -2.81 0.25
CA ARG A 107 35.31 -3.95 -0.57
C ARG A 107 33.82 -4.22 -0.36
N SER A 108 33.33 -4.26 0.88
CA SER A 108 31.90 -4.45 1.16
C SER A 108 31.04 -3.28 0.66
N LEU A 109 31.54 -2.03 0.74
CA LEU A 109 30.86 -0.87 0.14
C LEU A 109 30.68 -1.05 -1.38
N MET A 110 31.77 -1.38 -2.08
CA MET A 110 31.75 -1.65 -3.53
C MET A 110 30.89 -2.87 -3.92
N GLU A 111 30.64 -3.81 -2.99
CA GLU A 111 29.71 -4.92 -3.20
C GLU A 111 28.26 -4.45 -3.07
N HIS A 112 27.91 -3.75 -1.98
CA HIS A 112 26.58 -3.20 -1.77
C HIS A 112 26.17 -2.14 -2.82
N GLU A 113 27.11 -1.34 -3.32
CA GLU A 113 26.86 -0.41 -4.44
C GLU A 113 26.49 -1.15 -5.74
N ARG A 114 27.08 -2.33 -5.99
CA ARG A 114 26.72 -3.19 -7.15
C ARG A 114 25.39 -3.89 -6.94
N ASP A 115 25.09 -4.37 -5.73
CA ASP A 115 23.79 -4.96 -5.39
C ASP A 115 22.67 -3.92 -5.56
N LEU A 116 22.91 -2.68 -5.12
CA LEU A 116 21.99 -1.55 -5.31
C LEU A 116 21.80 -1.21 -6.80
N ALA A 117 22.88 -1.14 -7.59
CA ALA A 117 22.78 -0.93 -9.03
C ALA A 117 21.95 -2.04 -9.71
N ALA A 118 22.23 -3.30 -9.41
CA ALA A 118 21.48 -4.45 -9.93
C ALA A 118 20.02 -4.47 -9.42
N ALA A 119 19.71 -3.93 -8.24
CA ALA A 119 18.34 -3.75 -7.76
C ALA A 119 17.60 -2.65 -8.53
N LEU A 120 18.25 -1.52 -8.83
CA LEU A 120 17.70 -0.42 -9.64
C LEU A 120 17.48 -0.84 -11.11
N GLU A 121 18.37 -1.66 -11.67
CA GLU A 121 18.18 -2.27 -13.00
C GLU A 121 16.97 -3.22 -13.01
N ARG A 122 16.83 -4.09 -12.01
CA ARG A 122 15.64 -4.95 -11.85
C ARG A 122 14.35 -4.14 -11.67
N TYR A 123 14.39 -3.04 -10.91
CA TYR A 123 13.24 -2.15 -10.75
C TYR A 123 12.83 -1.47 -12.06
N SER A 124 13.79 -0.98 -12.86
CA SER A 124 13.47 -0.33 -14.14
C SER A 124 12.95 -1.32 -15.19
N VAL A 125 13.45 -2.56 -15.23
CA VAL A 125 12.88 -3.64 -16.06
C VAL A 125 11.44 -3.96 -15.64
N LEU A 126 11.18 -4.16 -14.35
CA LEU A 126 9.82 -4.40 -13.84
C LEU A 126 8.86 -3.23 -14.14
N GLN A 127 9.36 -1.99 -14.07
CA GLN A 127 8.57 -0.81 -14.43
C GLN A 127 8.21 -0.77 -15.92
N VAL A 128 9.12 -1.21 -16.81
CA VAL A 128 8.81 -1.39 -18.25
C VAL A 128 7.80 -2.52 -18.45
N GLU A 129 7.95 -3.67 -17.80
CA GLU A 129 7.00 -4.77 -17.89
C GLU A 129 5.58 -4.35 -17.46
N VAL A 130 5.44 -3.61 -16.35
CA VAL A 130 4.14 -3.07 -15.89
C VAL A 130 3.52 -2.16 -16.96
N LEU A 131 4.31 -1.28 -17.59
CA LEU A 131 3.83 -0.42 -18.67
C LEU A 131 3.45 -1.21 -19.94
N GLU A 132 4.12 -2.32 -20.25
CA GLU A 132 3.67 -3.23 -21.30
C GLU A 132 2.37 -3.94 -20.95
N TYR A 133 2.21 -4.40 -19.71
CA TYR A 133 0.97 -5.05 -19.26
C TYR A 133 -0.22 -4.08 -19.26
N ASP A 134 -0.03 -2.82 -18.86
CA ASP A 134 -1.09 -1.81 -18.96
C ASP A 134 -1.41 -1.43 -20.42
N ARG A 135 -0.42 -1.38 -21.32
CA ARG A 135 -0.66 -1.22 -22.77
C ARG A 135 -1.44 -2.41 -23.36
N ARG A 136 -1.05 -3.65 -23.04
CA ARG A 136 -1.77 -4.88 -23.45
C ARG A 136 -3.22 -4.89 -22.92
N LYS A 137 -3.42 -4.45 -21.68
CA LYS A 137 -4.73 -4.29 -21.04
C LYS A 137 -5.58 -3.19 -21.70
N GLN A 138 -4.99 -2.06 -22.08
CA GLN A 138 -5.68 -1.01 -22.84
C GLN A 138 -6.10 -1.50 -24.23
N HIS A 139 -5.23 -2.23 -24.93
CA HIS A 139 -5.54 -2.85 -26.22
C HIS A 139 -6.75 -3.81 -26.11
N LEU A 140 -6.72 -4.74 -25.15
CA LEU A 140 -7.81 -5.68 -24.88
C LEU A 140 -9.13 -4.99 -24.41
N ILE A 141 -9.06 -3.79 -23.84
CA ILE A 141 -10.24 -2.98 -23.51
C ILE A 141 -10.83 -2.35 -24.78
N LEU A 142 -9.98 -1.84 -25.68
CA LEU A 142 -10.41 -1.28 -26.98
C LEU A 142 -11.01 -2.38 -27.88
N GLU A 143 -10.32 -3.51 -28.06
CA GLU A 143 -10.84 -4.66 -28.82
C GLU A 143 -12.20 -5.14 -28.28
N ARG A 144 -12.39 -5.12 -26.95
CA ARG A 144 -13.68 -5.44 -26.33
C ARG A 144 -14.73 -4.35 -26.56
N GLN A 145 -14.36 -3.07 -26.56
CA GLN A 145 -15.26 -1.97 -26.85
C GLN A 145 -15.71 -1.99 -28.32
N ASP A 146 -14.79 -2.24 -29.26
CA ASP A 146 -15.07 -2.38 -30.69
C ASP A 146 -15.95 -3.60 -30.97
N ALA A 147 -15.70 -4.75 -30.31
CA ALA A 147 -16.55 -5.93 -30.41
C ALA A 147 -17.98 -5.68 -29.88
N ILE A 148 -18.11 -5.01 -28.72
CA ILE A 148 -19.43 -4.62 -28.18
C ILE A 148 -20.13 -3.62 -29.12
N ALA A 149 -19.42 -2.63 -29.64
CA ALA A 149 -19.98 -1.66 -30.58
C ALA A 149 -20.45 -2.33 -31.90
N ALA A 150 -19.74 -3.36 -32.37
CA ALA A 150 -20.12 -4.16 -33.53
C ALA A 150 -21.37 -5.03 -33.26
N GLU A 151 -21.48 -5.67 -32.08
CA GLU A 151 -22.69 -6.39 -31.70
C GLU A 151 -23.89 -5.45 -31.48
N GLU A 152 -23.70 -4.29 -30.83
CA GLU A 152 -24.74 -3.26 -30.73
C GLU A 152 -25.17 -2.75 -32.10
N ALA A 153 -24.24 -2.51 -33.04
CA ALA A 153 -24.56 -2.08 -34.40
C ALA A 153 -25.33 -3.15 -35.19
N ARG A 154 -25.07 -4.44 -34.92
CA ARG A 154 -25.83 -5.56 -35.49
C ARG A 154 -27.23 -5.70 -34.88
N LEU A 155 -27.37 -5.45 -33.58
CA LEU A 155 -28.63 -5.63 -32.84
C LEU A 155 -29.57 -4.42 -32.94
N ARG A 156 -29.07 -3.19 -33.10
CA ARG A 156 -29.88 -1.97 -33.31
C ARG A 156 -30.99 -2.13 -34.35
N PRO A 157 -30.73 -2.51 -35.63
CA PRO A 157 -31.79 -2.64 -36.63
C PRO A 157 -32.79 -3.76 -36.31
N GLN A 158 -32.40 -4.79 -35.55
CA GLN A 158 -33.32 -5.85 -35.10
C GLN A 158 -34.21 -5.37 -33.97
N MET A 159 -33.68 -4.59 -33.02
CA MET A 159 -34.51 -3.94 -31.99
C MET A 159 -35.44 -2.87 -32.58
N GLU A 160 -34.97 -2.13 -33.59
CA GLU A 160 -35.78 -1.13 -34.30
C GLU A 160 -36.94 -1.81 -35.06
N SER A 161 -36.69 -2.91 -35.78
CA SER A 161 -37.75 -3.74 -36.41
C SER A 161 -38.78 -4.23 -35.39
N MET A 162 -38.32 -4.88 -34.31
CA MET A 162 -39.22 -5.35 -33.25
C MET A 162 -39.98 -4.21 -32.56
N GLN A 163 -39.39 -3.02 -32.45
CA GLN A 163 -40.09 -1.84 -31.93
C GLN A 163 -41.16 -1.33 -32.90
N THR A 164 -40.91 -1.30 -34.21
CA THR A 164 -41.93 -0.97 -35.21
C THR A 164 -43.07 -2.00 -35.18
N GLU A 165 -42.75 -3.30 -35.18
CA GLU A 165 -43.73 -4.40 -35.07
C GLU A 165 -44.58 -4.29 -33.80
N ILE A 166 -43.97 -3.97 -32.64
CA ILE A 166 -44.67 -3.73 -31.37
C ILE A 166 -45.58 -2.50 -31.46
N THR A 167 -45.17 -1.42 -32.15
CA THR A 167 -46.04 -0.24 -32.33
C THR A 167 -47.18 -0.47 -33.32
N GLU A 168 -46.98 -1.28 -34.36
CA GLU A 168 -48.00 -1.66 -35.34
C GLU A 168 -49.03 -2.60 -34.72
N MET A 169 -48.59 -3.67 -34.04
CA MET A 169 -49.47 -4.51 -33.22
C MET A 169 -50.18 -3.70 -32.12
N GLY A 170 -49.48 -2.76 -31.49
CA GLY A 170 -50.04 -1.82 -30.52
C GLY A 170 -50.99 -0.76 -31.12
N ALA A 171 -51.04 -0.60 -32.44
CA ALA A 171 -52.03 0.19 -33.15
C ALA A 171 -53.25 -0.70 -33.50
N HIS A 172 -53.04 -1.87 -34.07
CA HIS A 172 -54.11 -2.83 -34.37
C HIS A 172 -54.90 -3.25 -33.12
N ILE A 173 -54.25 -3.43 -31.96
CA ILE A 173 -54.95 -3.71 -30.70
C ILE A 173 -55.88 -2.55 -30.28
N LYS A 174 -55.51 -1.29 -30.56
CA LYS A 174 -56.37 -0.12 -30.28
C LYS A 174 -57.50 0.01 -31.28
N GLU A 175 -57.25 -0.33 -32.54
CA GLU A 175 -58.24 -0.32 -33.62
C GLU A 175 -59.31 -1.39 -33.37
N LEU A 176 -58.89 -2.62 -33.04
CA LEU A 176 -59.76 -3.71 -32.61
C LEU A 176 -60.51 -3.38 -31.30
N ALA A 177 -59.88 -2.71 -30.33
CA ALA A 177 -60.58 -2.24 -29.15
C ALA A 177 -61.67 -1.22 -29.51
N ALA A 178 -61.38 -0.27 -30.40
CA ALA A 178 -62.36 0.70 -30.89
C ALA A 178 -63.46 0.07 -31.78
N GLU A 179 -63.22 -1.09 -32.40
CA GLU A 179 -64.25 -1.90 -33.04
C GLU A 179 -65.13 -2.62 -32.00
N VAL A 180 -64.52 -3.24 -30.99
CA VAL A 180 -65.23 -3.88 -29.88
C VAL A 180 -66.10 -2.88 -29.11
N ASP A 181 -65.61 -1.66 -28.85
CA ASP A 181 -66.37 -0.58 -28.20
C ASP A 181 -67.53 -0.09 -29.07
N ARG A 182 -67.35 -0.01 -30.40
CA ARG A 182 -68.43 0.29 -31.37
C ARG A 182 -69.50 -0.81 -31.36
N CYS A 183 -69.11 -2.08 -31.46
CA CYS A 183 -70.05 -3.20 -31.41
C CYS A 183 -70.76 -3.32 -30.05
N GLN A 184 -70.11 -2.93 -28.94
CA GLN A 184 -70.78 -2.81 -27.64
C GLN A 184 -71.79 -1.66 -27.63
N ALA A 185 -71.45 -0.47 -28.15
CA ALA A 185 -72.38 0.65 -28.25
C ALA A 185 -73.60 0.33 -29.16
N GLU A 186 -73.37 -0.37 -30.28
CA GLU A 186 -74.43 -0.86 -31.17
C GLU A 186 -75.33 -1.89 -30.49
N LYS A 187 -74.74 -2.85 -29.75
CA LYS A 187 -75.49 -3.81 -28.93
C LYS A 187 -76.29 -3.13 -27.80
N ASP A 188 -75.73 -2.09 -27.19
CA ASP A 188 -76.38 -1.29 -26.15
C ASP A 188 -77.45 -0.34 -26.71
N ALA A 189 -77.43 -0.05 -28.01
CA ALA A 189 -78.54 0.59 -28.72
C ALA A 189 -79.61 -0.45 -29.05
N LEU A 190 -79.25 -1.57 -29.70
CA LEU A 190 -80.17 -2.64 -30.08
C LEU A 190 -80.88 -3.28 -28.88
N THR A 191 -80.26 -3.36 -27.70
CA THR A 191 -80.92 -3.84 -26.49
C THR A 191 -81.87 -2.83 -25.87
N LYS A 192 -81.65 -1.51 -26.06
CA LYS A 192 -82.63 -0.46 -25.71
C LYS A 192 -83.80 -0.45 -26.68
N ASP A 193 -83.53 -0.64 -27.97
CA ASP A 193 -84.57 -0.77 -28.99
C ASP A 193 -85.37 -2.06 -28.80
N GLU A 194 -84.73 -3.19 -28.47
CA GLU A 194 -85.42 -4.41 -28.04
C GLU A 194 -86.25 -4.18 -26.76
N ALA A 195 -85.78 -3.39 -25.80
CA ALA A 195 -86.55 -3.07 -24.60
C ALA A 195 -87.79 -2.23 -24.94
N GLN A 196 -87.65 -1.17 -25.75
CA GLN A 196 -88.75 -0.38 -26.27
C GLN A 196 -89.74 -1.23 -27.08
N LYS A 197 -89.25 -2.15 -27.93
CA LYS A 197 -90.11 -3.07 -28.69
C LYS A 197 -90.75 -4.13 -27.81
N LYS A 198 -90.14 -4.56 -26.70
CA LYS A 198 -90.77 -5.43 -25.70
C LYS A 198 -91.82 -4.67 -24.88
N GLU A 199 -91.63 -3.39 -24.60
CA GLU A 199 -92.65 -2.52 -23.99
C GLU A 199 -93.81 -2.25 -24.97
N GLU A 200 -93.54 -1.96 -26.24
CA GLU A 200 -94.56 -1.90 -27.30
C GLU A 200 -95.34 -3.21 -27.38
N ILE A 201 -94.66 -4.37 -27.42
CA ILE A 201 -95.30 -5.69 -27.44
C ILE A 201 -96.09 -5.94 -26.15
N ALA A 202 -95.62 -5.50 -24.98
CA ALA A 202 -96.36 -5.60 -23.72
C ALA A 202 -97.61 -4.71 -23.73
N ASN A 203 -97.54 -3.51 -24.30
CA ASN A 203 -98.66 -2.60 -24.49
C ASN A 203 -99.66 -3.13 -25.54
N PHE A 204 -99.19 -3.75 -26.62
CA PHE A 204 -100.03 -4.46 -27.59
C PHE A 204 -100.65 -5.73 -27.00
N ALA A 205 -99.95 -6.45 -26.12
CA ALA A 205 -100.51 -7.60 -25.39
C ALA A 205 -101.55 -7.16 -24.34
N ALA A 206 -101.31 -6.06 -23.63
CA ALA A 206 -102.25 -5.47 -22.68
C ALA A 206 -103.51 -4.94 -23.37
N THR A 207 -103.38 -4.31 -24.54
CA THR A 207 -104.54 -3.87 -25.34
C THR A 207 -105.25 -5.04 -26.03
N LEU A 208 -104.56 -6.12 -26.43
CA LEU A 208 -105.21 -7.37 -26.85
C LEU A 208 -105.95 -8.07 -25.71
N ALA A 209 -105.44 -8.00 -24.47
CA ALA A 209 -106.12 -8.50 -23.29
C ALA A 209 -107.35 -7.65 -22.95
N GLN A 210 -107.23 -6.32 -22.99
CA GLN A 210 -108.37 -5.40 -22.85
C GLN A 210 -109.42 -5.64 -23.93
N ALA A 211 -109.06 -5.73 -25.21
CA ALA A 211 -110.00 -5.97 -26.29
C ALA A 211 -110.75 -7.31 -26.14
N LYS A 212 -110.07 -8.37 -25.69
CA LYS A 212 -110.70 -9.66 -25.37
C LYS A 212 -111.63 -9.59 -24.15
N GLN A 213 -111.30 -8.78 -23.14
CA GLN A 213 -112.09 -8.64 -21.92
C GLN A 213 -113.27 -7.64 -22.06
N GLN A 214 -113.13 -6.65 -22.93
CA GLN A 214 -114.17 -5.67 -23.30
C GLN A 214 -115.25 -6.29 -24.19
N LEU A 215 -114.93 -7.36 -24.94
CA LEU A 215 -115.91 -8.11 -25.72
C LEU A 215 -116.90 -8.91 -24.85
N GLN A 216 -116.53 -9.23 -23.59
CA GLN A 216 -117.34 -10.10 -22.72
C GLN A 216 -118.22 -9.33 -21.71
N ASN A 217 -117.84 -8.11 -21.32
CA ASN A 217 -118.43 -7.39 -20.19
C ASN A 217 -119.13 -6.07 -20.58
N VAL A 218 -119.98 -6.09 -21.61
CA VAL A 218 -121.01 -5.05 -21.81
C VAL A 218 -122.27 -5.44 -21.04
N GLN A 219 -122.20 -5.35 -19.70
CA GLN A 219 -123.35 -5.40 -18.80
C GLN A 219 -122.96 -4.91 -17.39
N SER A 220 -123.80 -4.04 -16.81
CA SER A 220 -123.76 -3.51 -15.42
C SER A 220 -122.48 -2.81 -14.93
N ASP A 221 -122.42 -1.51 -15.22
CA ASP A 221 -122.06 -0.47 -14.22
C ASP A 221 -123.06 -0.44 -13.03
N PRO A 222 -122.85 0.32 -11.92
CA PRO A 222 -121.61 0.90 -11.37
C PRO A 222 -121.51 0.85 -9.81
N GLU A 223 -120.61 0.05 -9.21
CA GLU A 223 -120.39 0.07 -7.73
C GLU A 223 -118.94 0.27 -7.26
N ARG A 224 -117.94 0.24 -8.16
CA ARG A 224 -116.51 0.13 -7.76
C ARG A 224 -115.84 1.41 -7.22
N ALA A 225 -116.50 2.56 -7.28
CA ALA A 225 -115.89 3.87 -7.00
C ALA A 225 -115.29 4.05 -5.59
N LYS A 226 -115.68 3.23 -4.59
CA LYS A 226 -115.20 3.38 -3.20
C LYS A 226 -113.90 2.62 -2.88
N LYS A 227 -113.56 1.54 -3.60
CA LYS A 227 -112.32 0.76 -3.34
C LYS A 227 -111.09 1.26 -4.10
N GLN A 228 -111.24 2.26 -4.96
CA GLN A 228 -110.14 2.81 -5.77
C GLN A 228 -109.35 3.93 -5.08
N LEU A 229 -109.80 4.41 -3.91
CA LEU A 229 -109.16 5.52 -3.18
C LEU A 229 -108.08 5.02 -2.20
N GLU A 230 -108.34 3.90 -1.52
CA GLU A 230 -107.42 3.27 -0.55
C GLU A 230 -106.13 2.76 -1.24
N LEU A 231 -106.29 2.06 -2.37
CA LEU A 231 -105.17 1.50 -3.17
C LEU A 231 -104.21 2.58 -3.73
N VAL A 232 -104.66 3.83 -3.86
CA VAL A 232 -103.82 4.94 -4.30
C VAL A 232 -102.92 5.45 -3.17
N GLN A 233 -103.39 5.41 -1.92
CA GLN A 233 -102.61 5.86 -0.76
C GLN A 233 -101.43 4.92 -0.45
N GLU A 234 -101.64 3.59 -0.50
CA GLU A 234 -100.54 2.62 -0.31
C GLU A 234 -99.45 2.75 -1.39
N ARG A 235 -99.86 2.95 -2.66
CA ARG A 235 -98.91 3.12 -3.78
C ARG A 235 -98.11 4.41 -3.68
N LEU A 236 -98.72 5.50 -3.22
CA LEU A 236 -98.04 6.77 -3.02
C LEU A 236 -97.04 6.69 -1.85
N ALA A 237 -97.37 5.98 -0.77
CA ALA A 237 -96.44 5.67 0.31
C ALA A 237 -95.33 4.70 -0.11
N GLY A 238 -95.56 3.81 -1.09
CA GLY A 238 -94.52 2.99 -1.70
C GLY A 238 -93.49 3.85 -2.43
N ALA A 239 -93.95 4.61 -3.43
CA ALA A 239 -93.11 5.49 -4.25
C ALA A 239 -92.29 6.52 -3.42
N GLN A 240 -92.84 7.01 -2.31
CA GLN A 240 -92.11 7.90 -1.39
C GLN A 240 -90.90 7.23 -0.72
N ARG A 241 -90.97 5.93 -0.37
CA ARG A 241 -89.83 5.20 0.22
C ARG A 241 -88.77 4.87 -0.81
N ASP A 242 -89.19 4.53 -2.02
CA ASP A 242 -88.28 4.29 -3.14
C ASP A 242 -87.51 5.57 -3.48
N LEU A 243 -88.21 6.71 -3.55
CA LEU A 243 -87.63 8.04 -3.74
C LEU A 243 -86.57 8.36 -2.69
N THR A 244 -86.90 8.27 -1.39
CA THR A 244 -85.91 8.53 -0.32
C THR A 244 -84.72 7.60 -0.41
N SER A 245 -84.92 6.32 -0.76
CA SER A 245 -83.79 5.39 -0.94
C SER A 245 -82.94 5.71 -2.18
N THR A 246 -83.47 6.43 -3.18
CA THR A 246 -82.68 6.94 -4.31
C THR A 246 -81.96 8.24 -3.96
N GLU A 247 -82.58 9.11 -3.17
CA GLU A 247 -81.96 10.33 -2.65
C GLU A 247 -80.78 9.99 -1.72
N GLU A 248 -80.91 8.99 -0.86
CA GLU A 248 -79.82 8.44 -0.03
C GLU A 248 -78.67 7.84 -0.86
N LYS A 249 -78.97 7.20 -2.00
CA LYS A 249 -77.94 6.68 -2.91
C LYS A 249 -77.25 7.81 -3.69
N ILE A 250 -77.98 8.86 -4.04
CA ILE A 250 -77.44 10.06 -4.70
C ILE A 250 -76.56 10.87 -3.73
N SER A 251 -76.97 11.04 -2.47
CA SER A 251 -76.13 11.72 -1.47
C SER A 251 -74.85 10.91 -1.17
N ALA A 252 -74.96 9.60 -0.97
CA ALA A 252 -73.79 8.73 -0.78
C ALA A 252 -72.83 8.74 -1.99
N GLN A 253 -73.34 8.89 -3.22
CA GLN A 253 -72.51 9.07 -4.41
C GLN A 253 -71.91 10.49 -4.51
N ALA A 254 -72.63 11.54 -4.11
CA ALA A 254 -72.10 12.90 -4.04
C ALA A 254 -70.96 13.02 -3.01
N GLU A 255 -71.11 12.43 -1.83
CA GLU A 255 -70.04 12.30 -0.82
C GLU A 255 -68.84 11.52 -1.36
N ARG A 256 -69.09 10.44 -2.12
CA ARG A 256 -68.04 9.66 -2.79
C ARG A 256 -67.26 10.49 -3.81
N ILE A 257 -67.94 11.35 -4.57
CA ILE A 257 -67.33 12.27 -5.53
C ILE A 257 -66.50 13.33 -4.80
N GLN A 258 -67.05 13.99 -3.77
CA GLN A 258 -66.30 14.98 -2.98
C GLN A 258 -65.04 14.39 -2.33
N ALA A 259 -65.11 13.16 -1.82
CA ALA A 259 -63.94 12.46 -1.28
C ALA A 259 -62.85 12.19 -2.35
N LEU A 260 -63.25 11.85 -3.58
CA LEU A 260 -62.33 11.65 -4.71
C LEU A 260 -61.77 12.97 -5.23
N GLU A 261 -62.53 14.07 -5.20
CA GLU A 261 -62.05 15.41 -5.53
C GLU A 261 -61.03 15.92 -4.50
N LEU A 262 -61.28 15.69 -3.20
CA LEU A 262 -60.31 15.98 -2.14
C LEU A 262 -59.02 15.16 -2.32
N GLN A 263 -59.14 13.88 -2.71
CA GLN A 263 -57.99 13.03 -3.01
C GLN A 263 -57.25 13.44 -4.29
N ARG A 264 -57.96 14.00 -5.29
CA ARG A 264 -57.35 14.60 -6.49
C ARG A 264 -56.57 15.86 -6.15
N ASN A 265 -57.13 16.74 -5.31
CA ASN A 265 -56.53 18.02 -4.98
C ASN A 265 -55.26 17.85 -4.12
N SER A 266 -55.30 17.00 -3.10
CA SER A 266 -54.11 16.64 -2.31
C SER A 266 -53.00 16.03 -3.18
N ARG A 267 -53.31 15.13 -4.11
CA ARG A 267 -52.32 14.61 -5.09
C ARG A 267 -51.76 15.67 -6.03
N ALA A 268 -52.51 16.73 -6.33
CA ALA A 268 -52.01 17.87 -7.12
C ALA A 268 -51.05 18.76 -6.31
N GLU A 269 -51.33 18.95 -5.02
CA GLU A 269 -50.45 19.64 -4.08
C GLU A 269 -49.14 18.85 -3.84
N ASP A 270 -49.22 17.53 -3.67
CA ASP A 270 -48.06 16.63 -3.62
C ASP A 270 -47.20 16.74 -4.90
N TYR A 271 -47.84 16.72 -6.08
CA TYR A 271 -47.14 16.87 -7.36
C TYR A 271 -46.47 18.24 -7.51
N GLU A 272 -47.12 19.32 -7.06
CA GLU A 272 -46.52 20.66 -6.97
C GLU A 272 -45.31 20.69 -6.02
N ALA A 273 -45.40 20.03 -4.86
CA ALA A 273 -44.31 19.95 -3.89
C ALA A 273 -43.10 19.17 -4.44
N VAL A 274 -43.34 18.02 -5.07
CA VAL A 274 -42.30 17.22 -5.75
C VAL A 274 -41.68 18.02 -6.90
N LYS A 275 -42.49 18.72 -7.71
CA LYS A 275 -42.00 19.58 -8.81
C LYS A 275 -41.10 20.70 -8.30
N LYS A 276 -41.45 21.35 -7.18
CA LYS A 276 -40.63 22.37 -6.52
C LYS A 276 -39.31 21.78 -5.97
N CYS A 277 -39.36 20.59 -5.36
CA CYS A 277 -38.17 19.87 -4.88
C CYS A 277 -37.22 19.46 -6.03
N VAL A 278 -37.76 18.99 -7.16
CA VAL A 278 -36.96 18.70 -8.37
C VAL A 278 -36.33 19.98 -8.95
N GLN A 279 -37.00 21.13 -8.85
CA GLN A 279 -36.44 22.42 -9.26
C GLN A 279 -35.30 22.90 -8.34
N THR A 280 -35.42 22.76 -7.01
CA THR A 280 -34.33 23.11 -6.09
C THR A 280 -33.12 22.20 -6.27
N LEU A 281 -33.34 20.88 -6.43
CA LEU A 281 -32.26 19.91 -6.71
C LEU A 281 -31.55 20.20 -8.05
N ARG A 282 -32.27 20.65 -9.08
CA ARG A 282 -31.64 21.10 -10.34
C ARG A 282 -30.78 22.35 -10.13
N ALA A 283 -31.28 23.35 -9.40
CA ALA A 283 -30.52 24.57 -9.09
C ALA A 283 -29.24 24.25 -8.28
N GLU A 284 -29.31 23.35 -7.30
CA GLU A 284 -28.14 22.86 -6.58
C GLU A 284 -27.13 22.16 -7.51
N MET A 285 -27.60 21.30 -8.42
CA MET A 285 -26.73 20.62 -9.38
C MET A 285 -26.05 21.60 -10.33
N ASP A 286 -26.71 22.68 -10.73
CA ASP A 286 -26.11 23.72 -11.58
C ASP A 286 -25.14 24.63 -10.81
N VAL A 287 -25.35 24.86 -9.50
CA VAL A 287 -24.33 25.46 -8.62
C VAL A 287 -23.12 24.54 -8.47
N LYS A 288 -23.33 23.23 -8.24
CA LYS A 288 -22.27 22.21 -8.16
C LYS A 288 -21.49 22.10 -9.48
N ARG A 289 -22.15 22.16 -10.64
CA ARG A 289 -21.52 22.23 -11.97
C ARG A 289 -20.67 23.48 -12.15
N LYS A 290 -21.16 24.66 -11.74
CA LYS A 290 -20.39 25.91 -11.79
C LYS A 290 -19.16 25.86 -10.88
N ALA A 291 -19.30 25.32 -9.67
CA ALA A 291 -18.18 25.11 -8.74
C ALA A 291 -17.11 24.17 -9.33
N LEU A 292 -17.53 23.05 -9.95
CA LEU A 292 -16.63 22.15 -10.67
C LEU A 292 -15.94 22.82 -11.86
N ALA A 293 -16.65 23.65 -12.63
CA ALA A 293 -16.05 24.42 -13.73
C ALA A 293 -14.98 25.39 -13.20
N THR A 294 -15.25 26.14 -12.13
CA THR A 294 -14.25 27.01 -11.50
C THR A 294 -13.06 26.24 -10.93
N MET A 295 -13.30 25.04 -10.37
CA MET A 295 -12.26 24.15 -9.84
C MET A 295 -11.35 23.61 -10.97
N ASN A 296 -11.92 23.29 -12.13
CA ASN A 296 -11.16 22.88 -13.31
C ASN A 296 -10.32 24.04 -13.84
N THR A 297 -10.88 25.25 -14.00
CA THR A 297 -10.11 26.42 -14.47
C THR A 297 -9.00 26.82 -13.50
N SER A 298 -9.20 26.68 -12.18
CA SER A 298 -8.11 26.90 -11.24
C SER A 298 -7.05 25.79 -11.35
N LEU A 299 -7.43 24.53 -11.56
CA LEU A 299 -6.51 23.41 -11.76
C LEU A 299 -5.72 23.49 -13.07
N GLU A 300 -6.30 24.06 -14.14
CA GLU A 300 -5.62 24.38 -15.40
C GLU A 300 -4.52 25.43 -15.19
N VAL A 301 -4.82 26.55 -14.50
CA VAL A 301 -3.81 27.55 -14.10
C VAL A 301 -2.76 26.96 -13.14
N ASP A 302 -3.16 26.06 -12.25
CA ASP A 302 -2.27 25.30 -11.36
C ASP A 302 -1.34 24.33 -12.15
N LEU A 303 -1.73 23.91 -13.36
CA LEU A 303 -0.87 23.12 -14.26
C LEU A 303 0.06 24.01 -15.09
N GLU A 304 -0.43 25.13 -15.62
CA GLU A 304 0.40 26.11 -16.35
C GLU A 304 1.51 26.70 -15.46
N THR A 305 1.19 27.04 -14.22
CA THR A 305 2.19 27.51 -13.24
C THR A 305 3.19 26.43 -12.83
N ARG A 306 2.78 25.16 -12.78
CA ARG A 306 3.70 24.02 -12.61
C ARG A 306 4.60 23.81 -13.83
N GLN A 307 4.09 23.99 -15.05
CA GLN A 307 4.90 23.95 -16.27
C GLN A 307 5.93 25.08 -16.29
N SER A 308 5.51 26.33 -16.06
CA SER A 308 6.43 27.48 -16.03
C SER A 308 7.50 27.36 -14.93
N THR A 309 7.16 26.84 -13.74
CA THR A 309 8.16 26.56 -12.70
C THR A 309 9.08 25.37 -13.04
N GLN A 310 8.60 24.38 -13.80
CA GLN A 310 9.42 23.28 -14.30
C GLN A 310 10.40 23.74 -15.40
N GLU A 311 9.98 24.62 -16.30
CA GLU A 311 10.84 25.30 -17.28
C GLU A 311 11.91 26.14 -16.56
N ARG A 312 11.51 26.92 -15.55
CA ARG A 312 12.41 27.72 -14.70
C ARG A 312 13.47 26.86 -13.99
N VAL A 313 13.10 25.65 -13.56
CA VAL A 313 14.05 24.68 -12.98
C VAL A 313 14.99 24.12 -14.05
N ALA A 314 14.53 23.85 -15.26
CA ALA A 314 15.37 23.39 -16.36
C ALA A 314 16.39 24.46 -16.82
N GLU A 315 16.01 25.74 -16.84
CA GLU A 315 16.93 26.87 -17.05
C GLU A 315 18.04 26.89 -15.97
N LEU A 316 17.65 26.75 -14.69
CA LEU A 316 18.57 26.77 -13.56
C LEU A 316 19.50 25.54 -13.56
N ASP A 317 19.00 24.34 -13.86
CA ASP A 317 19.83 23.14 -14.01
C ASP A 317 20.85 23.31 -15.16
N HIS A 318 20.46 23.95 -16.27
CA HIS A 318 21.38 24.23 -17.37
C HIS A 318 22.46 25.26 -16.98
N LEU A 319 22.12 26.29 -16.19
CA LEU A 319 23.06 27.26 -15.64
C LEU A 319 23.98 26.64 -14.57
N ILE A 320 23.47 25.71 -13.75
CA ILE A 320 24.27 24.93 -12.78
C ILE A 320 25.23 24.01 -13.52
N LEU A 321 24.84 23.45 -14.67
CA LEU A 321 25.72 22.61 -15.49
C LEU A 321 26.85 23.43 -16.14
N THR A 322 26.55 24.60 -16.74
CA THR A 322 27.59 25.44 -17.36
C THR A 322 28.54 26.04 -16.33
N THR A 323 28.04 26.47 -15.16
CA THR A 323 28.90 26.95 -14.06
C THR A 323 29.75 25.84 -13.44
N LYS A 324 29.26 24.59 -13.37
CA LYS A 324 30.10 23.43 -12.99
C LYS A 324 31.20 23.14 -14.00
N ILE A 325 30.91 23.20 -15.31
CA ILE A 325 31.92 23.01 -16.36
C ILE A 325 32.99 24.12 -16.28
N ALA A 326 32.58 25.37 -16.06
CA ALA A 326 33.52 26.48 -15.85
C ALA A 326 34.37 26.28 -14.57
N LEU A 327 33.76 25.86 -13.45
CA LEU A 327 34.48 25.57 -12.22
C LEU A 327 35.50 24.44 -12.39
N GLN A 328 35.18 23.39 -13.16
CA GLN A 328 36.14 22.33 -13.49
C GLN A 328 37.28 22.84 -14.37
N GLN A 329 37.01 23.72 -15.34
CA GLN A 329 38.06 24.32 -16.18
C GLN A 329 39.01 25.23 -15.38
N GLU A 330 38.49 25.98 -14.42
CA GLU A 330 39.29 26.77 -13.47
C GLU A 330 40.07 25.88 -12.50
N GLN A 331 39.46 24.79 -12.00
CA GLN A 331 40.15 23.80 -11.18
C GLN A 331 41.30 23.15 -11.95
N ASP A 332 41.07 22.62 -13.16
CA ASP A 332 42.11 22.12 -14.07
C ASP A 332 43.18 23.19 -14.37
N GLY A 333 42.81 24.48 -14.35
CA GLY A 333 43.71 25.62 -14.47
C GLY A 333 44.64 25.76 -13.26
N VAL A 334 44.09 25.82 -12.05
CA VAL A 334 44.84 25.83 -10.78
C VAL A 334 45.76 24.61 -10.70
N ASP A 335 45.22 23.43 -11.00
CA ASP A 335 45.94 22.15 -11.07
C ASP A 335 47.16 22.18 -12.02
N ARG A 336 47.11 22.97 -13.11
CA ARG A 336 48.25 23.19 -14.00
C ARG A 336 49.25 24.17 -13.38
N MET A 337 48.77 25.28 -12.82
CA MET A 337 49.62 26.27 -12.14
C MET A 337 50.34 25.69 -10.91
N GLU A 338 49.72 24.78 -10.16
CA GLU A 338 50.36 24.10 -9.02
C GLU A 338 51.48 23.16 -9.48
N ARG A 339 51.26 22.37 -10.54
CA ARG A 339 52.31 21.53 -11.14
C ARG A 339 53.44 22.34 -11.75
N GLU A 340 53.19 23.55 -12.23
CA GLU A 340 54.24 24.49 -12.66
C GLU A 340 54.98 25.10 -11.47
N ARG A 341 54.27 25.51 -10.42
CA ARG A 341 54.87 25.95 -9.15
C ARG A 341 55.76 24.87 -8.55
N GLU A 342 55.35 23.61 -8.57
CA GLU A 342 56.16 22.48 -8.08
C GLU A 342 57.44 22.29 -8.89
N LYS A 343 57.38 22.34 -10.23
CA LYS A 343 58.58 22.31 -11.09
C LYS A 343 59.52 23.47 -10.76
N CYS A 344 58.96 24.69 -10.60
CA CYS A 344 59.73 25.87 -10.21
C CYS A 344 60.34 25.74 -8.80
N MET A 345 59.65 25.13 -7.83
CA MET A 345 60.19 24.85 -6.49
C MET A 345 61.32 23.81 -6.53
N VAL A 346 61.18 22.74 -7.33
CA VAL A 346 62.25 21.74 -7.51
C VAL A 346 63.49 22.36 -8.17
N LEU A 347 63.29 23.23 -9.16
CA LEU A 347 64.38 24.02 -9.77
C LEU A 347 65.01 24.97 -8.73
N PHE A 348 64.20 25.70 -7.97
CA PHE A 348 64.66 26.61 -6.93
C PHE A 348 65.52 25.89 -5.87
N SER A 349 65.03 24.78 -5.30
CA SER A 349 65.79 23.95 -4.35
C SER A 349 66.93 23.13 -5.00
N SER A 350 67.14 23.22 -6.31
CA SER A 350 68.39 22.80 -6.98
C SER A 350 69.39 23.95 -7.10
N LEU A 351 68.91 25.17 -7.33
CA LEU A 351 69.72 26.39 -7.35
C LEU A 351 70.18 26.80 -5.95
N GLU A 352 69.38 26.55 -4.90
CA GLU A 352 69.79 26.74 -3.52
C GLU A 352 70.96 25.83 -3.14
N ARG A 353 70.89 24.53 -3.47
CA ARG A 353 72.00 23.60 -3.26
C ARG A 353 73.24 23.99 -4.07
N GLY A 354 73.09 24.29 -5.36
CA GLY A 354 74.22 24.76 -6.18
C GLY A 354 74.85 26.07 -5.66
N LYS A 355 74.09 26.92 -4.96
CA LYS A 355 74.58 28.12 -4.28
C LYS A 355 75.27 27.79 -2.94
N GLU A 356 74.88 26.73 -2.25
CA GLU A 356 75.58 26.21 -1.07
C GLU A 356 76.89 25.52 -1.48
N ASP A 357 76.87 24.72 -2.54
CA ASP A 357 78.06 24.09 -3.15
C ASP A 357 79.10 25.17 -3.55
N VAL A 358 78.70 26.18 -4.33
CA VAL A 358 79.57 27.31 -4.73
C VAL A 358 80.05 28.13 -3.53
N ARG A 359 79.28 28.22 -2.44
CA ARG A 359 79.74 28.86 -1.20
C ARG A 359 80.82 28.06 -0.50
N HIS A 360 80.72 26.73 -0.47
CA HIS A 360 81.77 25.88 0.09
C HIS A 360 83.03 25.87 -0.79
N GLU A 361 82.89 26.02 -2.12
CA GLU A 361 84.03 26.31 -3.01
C GLU A 361 84.66 27.67 -2.69
N GLU A 362 83.87 28.73 -2.50
CA GLU A 362 84.37 30.06 -2.12
C GLU A 362 85.08 30.05 -0.75
N GLU A 363 84.50 29.39 0.26
CA GLU A 363 85.10 29.20 1.58
C GLU A 363 86.43 28.44 1.51
N SER A 364 86.49 27.36 0.71
CA SER A 364 87.72 26.59 0.46
C SER A 364 88.81 27.42 -0.22
N LEU A 365 88.44 28.21 -1.24
CA LEU A 365 89.36 29.12 -1.93
C LEU A 365 89.83 30.25 -1.00
N GLN A 366 88.97 30.79 -0.13
CA GLN A 366 89.39 31.74 0.90
C GLN A 366 90.37 31.12 1.90
N GLU A 367 90.19 29.86 2.30
CA GLU A 367 91.13 29.13 3.18
C GLU A 367 92.49 28.91 2.51
N GLN A 368 92.50 28.55 1.22
CA GLN A 368 93.71 28.45 0.40
C GLN A 368 94.43 29.80 0.26
N ILE A 369 93.69 30.89 0.01
CA ILE A 369 94.26 32.25 -0.04
C ILE A 369 94.86 32.65 1.31
N ARG A 370 94.25 32.30 2.45
CA ARG A 370 94.81 32.53 3.79
C ARG A 370 96.10 31.75 4.03
N LEU A 371 96.23 30.54 3.48
CA LEU A 371 97.46 29.74 3.49
C LEU A 371 98.58 30.42 2.71
N VAL A 372 98.34 30.72 1.43
CA VAL A 372 99.32 31.43 0.57
C VAL A 372 99.71 32.79 1.16
N HIS A 373 98.78 33.52 1.78
CA HIS A 373 99.10 34.79 2.44
C HIS A 373 100.02 34.62 3.67
N LYS A 374 99.89 33.51 4.43
CA LYS A 374 100.82 33.19 5.53
C LYS A 374 102.22 32.83 5.02
N GLU A 375 102.32 32.13 3.89
CA GLU A 375 103.59 31.81 3.24
C GLU A 375 104.27 33.09 2.73
N LEU A 376 103.52 33.95 2.06
CA LEU A 376 104.00 35.24 1.53
C LEU A 376 104.46 36.17 2.67
N GLU A 377 103.77 36.15 3.83
CA GLU A 377 104.21 36.82 5.06
C GLU A 377 105.50 36.25 5.66
N GLN A 378 105.76 34.95 5.54
CA GLN A 378 107.04 34.35 5.95
C GLN A 378 108.17 34.79 5.00
N VAL A 379 107.93 34.78 3.69
CA VAL A 379 108.90 35.25 2.68
C VAL A 379 109.26 36.73 2.89
N LYS A 380 108.28 37.61 3.14
CA LYS A 380 108.54 39.04 3.47
C LYS A 380 109.44 39.23 4.69
N ARG A 381 109.31 38.36 5.70
CA ARG A 381 110.14 38.43 6.92
C ARG A 381 111.57 37.99 6.63
N ALA A 382 111.76 36.99 5.77
CA ALA A 382 113.08 36.60 5.29
C ALA A 382 113.75 37.71 4.45
N THR A 383 113.03 38.36 3.53
CA THR A 383 113.61 39.48 2.74
C THR A 383 113.99 40.67 3.63
N ALA A 384 113.15 41.02 4.61
CA ALA A 384 113.43 42.10 5.57
C ALA A 384 114.57 41.77 6.57
N GLN A 385 115.01 40.52 6.65
CA GLN A 385 116.23 40.12 7.36
C GLN A 385 117.46 40.49 6.50
N VAL A 386 117.48 40.04 5.24
CA VAL A 386 118.58 40.27 4.27
C VAL A 386 118.79 41.77 3.99
N GLU A 387 117.72 42.56 3.93
CA GLU A 387 117.85 44.03 3.76
C GLU A 387 118.63 44.71 4.90
N LYS A 388 118.54 44.20 6.14
CA LYS A 388 119.28 44.75 7.29
C LYS A 388 120.76 44.41 7.22
N GLU A 389 121.09 43.21 6.74
CA GLU A 389 122.47 42.77 6.51
C GLU A 389 123.14 43.64 5.43
N ILE A 390 122.43 43.92 4.34
CA ILE A 390 122.88 44.86 3.29
C ILE A 390 123.08 46.28 3.85
N GLN A 391 122.21 46.75 4.75
CA GLN A 391 122.35 48.07 5.38
C GLN A 391 123.52 48.16 6.37
N ALA A 392 123.91 47.06 7.02
CA ALA A 392 125.10 47.01 7.88
C ALA A 392 126.37 47.22 7.05
N HIS A 393 126.56 46.41 6.00
CA HIS A 393 127.74 46.49 5.13
C HIS A 393 127.94 47.85 4.44
N ARG A 394 126.87 48.63 4.21
CA ARG A 394 126.97 50.00 3.66
C ARG A 394 127.60 50.98 4.65
N LYS A 395 127.37 50.86 5.97
CA LYS A 395 127.92 51.78 6.97
C LYS A 395 129.44 51.62 7.15
N ASP A 396 129.95 50.42 6.98
CA ASP A 396 131.37 50.10 7.11
C ASP A 396 132.25 50.68 5.99
N THR A 397 131.67 51.11 4.86
CA THR A 397 132.40 51.78 3.77
C THR A 397 132.49 53.29 3.98
N GLU A 398 131.41 53.94 4.43
CA GLU A 398 131.37 55.38 4.73
C GLU A 398 132.34 55.79 5.86
N ALA A 399 132.58 54.90 6.82
CA ALA A 399 133.54 55.13 7.90
C ALA A 399 135.00 55.23 7.41
N ARG A 400 135.31 54.66 6.25
CA ARG A 400 136.68 54.62 5.69
C ARG A 400 137.02 55.89 4.91
N THR A 401 136.06 56.46 4.16
CA THR A 401 136.29 57.64 3.32
C THR A 401 136.53 58.92 4.14
N LYS A 402 135.86 59.08 5.29
CA LYS A 402 135.96 60.30 6.13
C LYS A 402 137.33 60.52 6.78
N LYS A 403 138.19 59.49 6.90
CA LYS A 403 139.53 59.65 7.51
C LYS A 403 140.57 60.30 6.59
N LEU A 404 140.35 60.29 5.27
CA LEU A 404 141.35 60.71 4.28
C LEU A 404 141.39 62.24 4.02
N LEU A 405 140.38 62.98 4.50
CA LEU A 405 140.19 64.40 4.17
C LEU A 405 140.72 65.39 5.24
N PHE A 406 141.26 64.92 6.36
CA PHE A 406 141.64 65.79 7.49
C PHE A 406 143.09 66.33 7.42
N GLU A 407 143.97 65.71 6.64
CA GLU A 407 145.43 65.98 6.73
C GLU A 407 145.93 67.18 5.91
N GLN A 408 145.16 67.72 4.95
CA GLN A 408 145.64 68.73 3.99
C GLN A 408 145.68 70.20 4.50
N ALA A 409 145.21 70.51 5.71
CA ALA A 409 144.74 71.86 6.07
C ALA A 409 145.75 72.82 6.77
N LYS A 410 147.08 72.62 6.67
CA LYS A 410 148.02 73.09 7.74
C LYS A 410 149.24 73.98 7.36
N SER A 411 149.20 74.84 6.32
CA SER A 411 150.46 75.41 5.73
C SER A 411 150.57 76.93 5.40
N LYS A 412 149.82 77.88 6.00
CA LYS A 412 149.88 79.32 5.59
C LYS A 412 149.83 80.38 6.72
N GLU A 413 150.98 80.84 7.24
CA GLU A 413 151.04 81.90 8.30
C GLU A 413 152.06 83.07 8.12
N PHE A 414 152.92 83.09 7.08
CA PHE A 414 154.20 83.85 7.13
C PHE A 414 154.20 85.41 7.05
N VAL A 415 153.13 86.06 6.58
CA VAL A 415 153.09 87.45 6.02
C VAL A 415 153.36 88.70 6.91
N LYS A 416 153.60 88.62 8.23
CA LYS A 416 153.49 89.78 9.16
C LYS A 416 154.66 90.82 9.17
N LYS A 417 155.27 91.20 8.04
CA LYS A 417 156.55 91.97 8.02
C LYS A 417 156.53 93.47 7.63
N ALA A 418 155.40 94.09 7.28
CA ALA A 418 155.37 95.37 6.55
C ALA A 418 155.38 96.70 7.37
N GLN A 419 155.66 96.70 8.69
CA GLN A 419 155.35 97.82 9.59
C GLN A 419 156.53 98.74 10.00
N ARG A 420 157.31 99.33 9.07
CA ARG A 420 158.53 100.10 9.45
C ARG A 420 158.70 101.54 8.95
N LEU A 421 157.94 102.01 7.95
CA LEU A 421 158.15 103.32 7.32
C LEU A 421 157.34 104.44 8.01
N LEU A 422 157.77 104.87 9.21
CA LEU A 422 157.09 105.91 10.01
C LEU A 422 158.05 106.97 10.60
N ALA A 423 159.31 107.03 10.18
CA ALA A 423 160.34 107.88 10.83
C ALA A 423 160.54 109.27 10.20
N GLU A 424 160.29 109.44 8.90
CA GLU A 424 160.88 110.52 8.08
C GLU A 424 160.07 111.83 8.06
N ILE A 425 158.80 111.82 8.49
CA ILE A 425 157.84 112.91 8.20
C ILE A 425 158.03 114.18 9.06
N ARG A 426 158.92 114.18 10.05
CA ARG A 426 159.12 115.31 11.00
C ARG A 426 159.49 116.64 10.34
N GLU A 427 160.19 116.64 9.20
CA GLU A 427 160.50 117.88 8.46
C GLU A 427 159.25 118.58 7.90
N THR A 428 158.10 117.90 7.81
CA THR A 428 156.85 118.51 7.31
C THR A 428 156.16 119.44 8.31
N GLU A 429 156.58 119.43 9.58
CA GLU A 429 155.85 120.08 10.69
C GLU A 429 155.76 121.61 10.55
N GLU A 430 156.76 122.27 9.95
CA GLU A 430 156.70 123.72 9.70
C GLU A 430 155.60 124.12 8.68
N THR A 431 155.21 123.22 7.77
CA THR A 431 154.12 123.48 6.81
C THR A 431 152.73 123.47 7.48
N ILE A 432 152.62 122.90 8.69
CA ILE A 432 151.34 122.75 9.41
C ILE A 432 150.86 124.10 9.97
N ALA A 433 151.76 125.02 10.30
CA ALA A 433 151.43 126.33 10.87
C ALA A 433 150.46 127.16 10.00
N VAL A 434 150.53 127.01 8.67
CA VAL A 434 149.61 127.69 7.72
C VAL A 434 148.24 126.99 7.66
N LYS A 435 148.21 125.66 7.79
CA LYS A 435 146.98 124.85 7.71
C LYS A 435 146.06 125.04 8.91
N ALA A 436 146.62 125.22 10.11
CA ALA A 436 145.86 125.31 11.37
C ALA A 436 144.70 126.34 11.33
N LYS A 437 144.91 127.48 10.65
CA LYS A 437 143.89 128.55 10.53
C LYS A 437 142.69 128.20 9.64
N GLN A 438 142.75 127.13 8.84
CA GLN A 438 141.63 126.67 8.01
C GLN A 438 140.71 125.65 8.71
N ASP A 439 141.19 124.97 9.76
CA ASP A 439 140.42 123.89 10.40
C ASP A 439 139.35 124.39 11.38
N ASP A 440 139.55 125.55 12.01
CA ASP A 440 138.58 126.12 12.97
C ASP A 440 137.26 126.56 12.34
N VAL A 441 137.22 126.79 11.04
CA VAL A 441 135.97 127.02 10.29
C VAL A 441 135.19 125.71 10.18
N LYS A 442 135.83 124.65 9.67
CA LYS A 442 135.23 123.33 9.44
C LYS A 442 134.70 122.67 10.72
N ARG A 443 135.39 122.90 11.86
CA ARG A 443 134.95 122.40 13.19
C ARG A 443 133.54 122.89 13.57
N ARG A 444 133.14 124.10 13.16
CA ARG A 444 131.82 124.67 13.48
C ARG A 444 130.70 124.07 12.63
N GLU A 445 130.98 123.80 11.35
CA GLU A 445 130.02 123.19 10.42
C GLU A 445 129.64 121.75 10.84
N LEU A 446 130.63 120.95 11.24
CA LEU A 446 130.43 119.58 11.69
C LEU A 446 129.54 119.48 12.95
N ALA A 447 129.66 120.45 13.87
CA ALA A 447 128.83 120.49 15.08
C ALA A 447 127.33 120.72 14.76
N ALA A 448 127.03 121.60 13.79
CA ALA A 448 125.66 121.87 13.37
C ALA A 448 125.00 120.66 12.69
N ILE A 449 125.77 119.86 11.94
CA ILE A 449 125.30 118.62 11.30
C ILE A 449 124.99 117.53 12.34
N ALA A 450 125.80 117.42 13.39
CA ALA A 450 125.60 116.44 14.47
C ALA A 450 124.26 116.63 15.21
N MET A 451 123.90 117.87 15.52
CA MET A 451 122.64 118.19 16.22
C MET A 451 121.40 117.76 15.40
N LYS A 452 121.32 118.14 14.13
CA LYS A 452 120.20 117.76 13.23
C LYS A 452 120.03 116.25 13.11
N ARG A 453 121.13 115.48 13.09
CA ARG A 453 121.09 114.01 13.08
C ARG A 453 120.44 113.43 14.34
N GLN A 454 120.70 114.03 15.51
CA GLN A 454 120.12 113.57 16.78
C GLN A 454 118.61 113.89 16.89
N GLU A 455 118.18 115.03 16.35
CA GLU A 455 116.77 115.42 16.28
C GLU A 455 115.98 114.48 15.37
N LEU A 456 116.48 114.21 14.16
CA LEU A 456 115.85 113.28 13.21
C LEU A 456 115.76 111.85 13.75
N SER A 457 116.78 111.37 14.46
CA SER A 457 116.75 110.07 15.14
C SER A 457 115.66 109.99 16.21
N ARG A 458 115.48 111.06 17.01
CA ARG A 458 114.41 111.16 18.01
C ARG A 458 113.01 111.28 17.38
N ALA A 459 112.88 111.85 16.19
CA ALA A 459 111.62 111.86 15.44
C ALA A 459 111.26 110.45 14.93
N SER A 460 112.23 109.75 14.32
CA SER A 460 112.03 108.38 13.80
C SER A 460 111.50 107.41 14.86
N ALA A 461 112.09 107.41 16.07
CA ALA A 461 111.66 106.55 17.17
C ALA A 461 110.24 106.88 17.72
N ARG A 462 109.75 108.12 17.53
CA ARG A 462 108.37 108.50 17.89
C ARG A 462 107.35 107.99 16.89
N GLU A 463 107.67 107.97 15.60
CA GLU A 463 106.78 107.39 14.59
C GLU A 463 106.81 105.86 14.60
N GLU A 464 107.96 105.24 14.89
CA GLU A 464 108.05 103.77 15.05
C GLU A 464 107.23 103.27 16.24
N THR A 465 107.28 103.96 17.38
CA THR A 465 106.43 103.62 18.54
C THR A 465 104.94 103.84 18.25
N ARG A 466 104.56 104.91 17.53
CA ARG A 466 103.17 105.12 17.03
C ARG A 466 102.72 103.99 16.10
N ALA A 467 103.54 103.58 15.14
CA ALA A 467 103.24 102.49 14.22
C ALA A 467 103.04 101.16 14.98
N SER A 468 103.86 100.88 16.00
CA SER A 468 103.72 99.68 16.83
C SER A 468 102.42 99.63 17.64
N LEU A 469 101.90 100.79 18.05
CA LEU A 469 100.61 100.92 18.74
C LEU A 469 99.45 100.73 17.75
N ALA A 470 99.51 101.37 16.59
CA ALA A 470 98.51 101.20 15.52
C ALA A 470 98.40 99.74 15.04
N GLN A 471 99.52 99.01 14.94
CA GLN A 471 99.51 97.57 14.63
C GLN A 471 98.84 96.73 15.71
N ARG A 472 99.06 97.02 17.00
CA ARG A 472 98.39 96.32 18.11
C ARG A 472 96.89 96.62 18.16
N GLU A 473 96.48 97.86 17.89
CA GLU A 473 95.07 98.21 17.73
C GLU A 473 94.42 97.50 16.53
N LEU A 474 95.12 97.40 15.40
CA LEU A 474 94.65 96.68 14.21
C LEU A 474 94.44 95.19 14.54
N GLN A 475 95.42 94.54 15.17
CA GLN A 475 95.33 93.14 15.60
C GLN A 475 94.15 92.91 16.58
N MET A 476 93.95 93.83 17.54
CA MET A 476 92.81 93.77 18.45
C MET A 476 91.47 93.90 17.71
N ARG A 477 91.34 94.85 16.77
CA ARG A 477 90.13 95.01 15.94
C ARG A 477 89.88 93.82 15.03
N GLU A 478 90.92 93.21 14.46
CA GLU A 478 90.81 91.98 13.69
C GLU A 478 90.26 90.81 14.52
N LEU A 479 90.70 90.65 15.77
CA LEU A 479 90.18 89.61 16.67
C LEU A 479 88.69 89.84 16.97
N LEU A 480 88.30 91.09 17.28
CA LEU A 480 86.89 91.45 17.49
C LEU A 480 86.02 91.21 16.24
N VAL A 481 86.54 91.48 15.04
CA VAL A 481 85.85 91.16 13.77
C VAL A 481 85.73 89.65 13.56
N LYS A 482 86.78 88.87 13.86
CA LYS A 482 86.77 87.39 13.77
C LYS A 482 85.75 86.80 14.76
N GLU A 483 85.64 87.35 15.98
CA GLU A 483 84.58 86.98 16.94
C GLU A 483 83.18 87.36 16.46
N ALA A 484 82.99 88.58 15.95
CA ALA A 484 81.69 89.03 15.44
C ALA A 484 81.21 88.16 14.27
N GLN A 485 82.09 87.85 13.31
CA GLN A 485 81.80 86.91 12.23
C GLN A 485 81.49 85.50 12.73
N ARG A 486 82.20 85.02 13.77
CA ARG A 486 81.91 83.72 14.38
C ARG A 486 80.52 83.71 15.02
N ARG A 487 80.16 84.73 15.82
CA ARG A 487 78.83 84.86 16.43
C ARG A 487 77.73 84.95 15.37
N HIS A 488 77.97 85.67 14.27
CA HIS A 488 77.04 85.73 13.13
C HIS A 488 76.78 84.35 12.53
N ARG A 489 77.84 83.60 12.15
CA ARG A 489 77.71 82.21 11.64
C ARG A 489 77.06 81.25 12.62
N GLU A 490 77.25 81.44 13.92
CA GLU A 490 76.60 80.64 14.96
C GLU A 490 75.11 80.99 15.11
N LEU A 491 74.71 82.25 14.89
CA LEU A 491 73.31 82.70 14.86
C LEU A 491 72.59 82.29 13.57
N GLU A 492 73.21 82.42 12.40
CA GLU A 492 72.69 81.93 11.11
C GLU A 492 72.39 80.41 11.18
N LYS A 493 73.31 79.64 11.78
CA LYS A 493 73.14 78.19 12.00
C LYS A 493 72.09 77.83 13.05
N ARG A 494 71.66 78.77 13.91
CA ARG A 494 70.49 78.59 14.78
C ARG A 494 69.22 78.89 14.02
N LEU A 495 69.15 80.07 13.38
CA LEU A 495 68.01 80.50 12.57
C LEU A 495 67.64 79.48 11.49
N SER A 496 68.63 78.90 10.79
CA SER A 496 68.39 77.82 9.83
C SER A 496 67.71 76.60 10.47
N LYS A 497 68.18 76.15 11.65
CA LYS A 497 67.57 75.01 12.36
C LYS A 497 66.18 75.33 12.86
N ASP A 498 65.95 76.55 13.34
CA ASP A 498 64.65 76.99 13.83
C ASP A 498 63.64 77.11 12.66
N MET A 499 64.11 77.53 11.47
CA MET A 499 63.33 77.48 10.22
C MET A 499 63.06 76.04 9.75
N ASP A 500 64.03 75.13 9.82
CA ASP A 500 63.84 73.70 9.49
C ASP A 500 62.82 73.04 10.44
N LEU A 501 62.89 73.36 11.74
CA LEU A 501 61.94 72.90 12.76
C LEU A 501 60.53 73.47 12.49
N PHE A 502 60.42 74.76 12.18
CA PHE A 502 59.14 75.38 11.83
C PHE A 502 58.53 74.76 10.55
N GLN A 503 59.36 74.45 9.54
CA GLN A 503 58.90 73.75 8.34
C GLN A 503 58.41 72.33 8.65
N LYS A 504 59.12 71.57 9.49
CA LYS A 504 58.68 70.23 9.94
C LYS A 504 57.35 70.30 10.70
N VAL A 505 57.23 71.19 11.70
CA VAL A 505 55.98 71.40 12.45
C VAL A 505 54.83 71.84 11.53
N LYS A 506 55.10 72.65 10.49
CA LYS A 506 54.11 73.03 9.48
C LYS A 506 53.68 71.84 8.60
N GLN A 507 54.61 70.97 8.21
CA GLN A 507 54.34 69.73 7.46
C GLN A 507 53.55 68.74 8.32
N GLU A 508 53.96 68.50 9.56
CA GLU A 508 53.25 67.66 10.54
C GLU A 508 51.83 68.18 10.80
N ARG A 509 51.65 69.50 11.00
CA ARG A 509 50.33 70.10 11.15
C ARG A 509 49.44 69.90 9.91
N ALA A 510 50.02 69.99 8.70
CA ALA A 510 49.29 69.72 7.47
C ALA A 510 48.91 68.23 7.34
N GLN A 511 49.83 67.31 7.65
CA GLN A 511 49.56 65.87 7.68
C GLN A 511 48.49 65.51 8.73
N LYS A 512 48.51 66.15 9.91
CA LYS A 512 47.47 65.95 10.92
C LYS A 512 46.13 66.53 10.50
N ALA A 513 46.10 67.65 9.79
CA ALA A 513 44.88 68.18 9.20
C ALA A 513 44.26 67.24 8.15
N THR A 514 45.06 66.66 7.25
CA THR A 514 44.55 65.67 6.27
C THR A 514 44.15 64.34 6.91
N GLN A 515 44.87 63.90 7.96
CA GLN A 515 44.46 62.73 8.77
C GLN A 515 43.11 62.99 9.48
N ILE A 516 42.89 64.18 10.05
CA ILE A 516 41.61 64.54 10.66
C ILE A 516 40.49 64.61 9.60
N GLN A 517 40.75 65.17 8.42
CA GLN A 517 39.76 65.22 7.33
C GLN A 517 39.38 63.83 6.80
N THR A 518 40.36 62.93 6.64
CA THR A 518 40.09 61.55 6.21
C THR A 518 39.35 60.75 7.28
N ILE A 519 39.70 60.90 8.56
CA ILE A 519 38.95 60.30 9.68
C ILE A 519 37.51 60.84 9.73
N ALA A 520 37.31 62.16 9.59
CA ALA A 520 35.97 62.75 9.55
C ALA A 520 35.12 62.26 8.36
N HIS A 521 35.74 62.07 7.20
CA HIS A 521 35.05 61.49 6.03
C HIS A 521 34.68 60.01 6.26
N ILE A 522 35.57 59.21 6.83
CA ILE A 522 35.29 57.81 7.21
C ILE A 522 34.17 57.76 8.28
N MET A 523 34.18 58.65 9.28
CA MET A 523 33.10 58.74 10.27
C MET A 523 31.75 59.08 9.63
N ALA A 524 31.72 59.96 8.62
CA ALA A 524 30.50 60.25 7.87
C ALA A 524 30.01 59.04 7.08
N GLN A 525 30.89 58.35 6.33
CA GLN A 525 30.56 57.12 5.61
C GLN A 525 30.04 56.02 6.54
N VAL A 526 30.66 55.84 7.71
CA VAL A 526 30.21 54.88 8.73
C VAL A 526 28.84 55.27 9.28
N ALA A 527 28.59 56.56 9.58
CA ALA A 527 27.29 57.03 10.04
C ALA A 527 26.17 56.86 8.99
N GLU A 528 26.47 57.00 7.70
CA GLU A 528 25.52 56.69 6.62
C GLU A 528 25.30 55.19 6.45
N LYS A 529 26.36 54.37 6.57
CA LYS A 529 26.23 52.90 6.58
C LYS A 529 25.38 52.40 7.75
N THR A 530 25.56 52.95 8.95
CA THR A 530 24.71 52.61 10.11
C THR A 530 23.25 52.96 9.83
N LYS A 531 22.96 54.14 9.26
CA LYS A 531 21.59 54.55 8.86
C LYS A 531 20.99 53.72 7.73
N LEU A 532 21.80 53.03 6.93
CA LEU A 532 21.31 52.05 5.94
C LEU A 532 20.98 50.73 6.64
N LEU A 533 21.88 50.21 7.48
CA LEU A 533 21.66 48.99 8.27
C LEU A 533 20.45 49.13 9.22
N GLU A 534 20.24 50.30 9.84
CA GLU A 534 19.04 50.63 10.63
C GLU A 534 17.75 50.52 9.81
N LYS A 535 17.76 50.95 8.54
CA LYS A 535 16.61 50.83 7.63
C LYS A 535 16.39 49.40 7.17
N GLU A 536 17.47 48.67 6.86
CA GLU A 536 17.42 47.26 6.49
C GLU A 536 16.86 46.41 7.64
N LEU A 537 17.31 46.62 8.88
CA LEU A 537 16.72 46.02 10.09
C LEU A 537 15.25 46.42 10.26
N ALA A 538 14.87 47.67 9.98
CA ALA A 538 13.48 48.12 10.01
C ALA A 538 12.60 47.56 8.86
N VAL A 539 13.19 47.02 7.79
CA VAL A 539 12.48 46.26 6.75
C VAL A 539 12.38 44.80 7.16
N LEU A 540 13.49 44.17 7.56
CA LEU A 540 13.55 42.77 7.99
C LEU A 540 12.62 42.49 9.18
N THR A 541 12.50 43.40 10.15
CA THR A 541 11.55 43.28 11.27
C THR A 541 10.08 43.41 10.83
N ARG A 542 9.78 44.20 9.80
CA ARG A 542 8.44 44.24 9.18
C ARG A 542 8.14 42.95 8.42
N GLU A 543 9.08 42.46 7.63
CA GLU A 543 8.92 41.18 6.94
C GLU A 543 8.74 40.01 7.93
N PHE A 544 9.51 39.99 9.01
CA PHE A 544 9.38 39.01 10.08
C PHE A 544 7.98 39.05 10.71
N THR A 545 7.49 40.23 11.11
CA THR A 545 6.14 40.36 11.69
C THR A 545 5.00 40.10 10.70
N LEU A 546 5.21 40.25 9.40
CA LEU A 546 4.26 39.81 8.37
C LEU A 546 4.26 38.29 8.21
N LYS A 547 5.45 37.66 8.13
CA LYS A 547 5.60 36.21 8.07
C LYS A 547 5.03 35.52 9.32
N ASP A 548 5.21 36.10 10.52
CA ASP A 548 4.56 35.64 11.76
C ASP A 548 3.03 35.67 11.66
N GLN A 549 2.45 36.73 11.08
CA GLN A 549 1.00 36.82 10.88
C GLN A 549 0.47 35.80 9.85
N GLU A 550 1.25 35.51 8.81
CA GLU A 550 0.93 34.46 7.83
C GLU A 550 1.03 33.07 8.45
N ILE A 551 2.09 32.81 9.23
CA ILE A 551 2.27 31.57 10.01
C ILE A 551 1.14 31.41 11.05
N ALA A 552 0.68 32.48 11.69
CA ALA A 552 -0.46 32.44 12.61
C ALA A 552 -1.77 32.06 11.90
N LYS A 553 -2.05 32.64 10.72
CA LYS A 553 -3.20 32.28 9.88
C LYS A 553 -3.12 30.82 9.42
N ALA A 554 -1.95 30.36 8.97
CA ALA A 554 -1.74 28.97 8.55
C ALA A 554 -1.93 27.99 9.72
N LYS A 555 -1.41 28.31 10.92
CA LYS A 555 -1.63 27.51 12.14
C LYS A 555 -3.12 27.40 12.51
N PHE A 556 -3.88 28.49 12.35
CA PHE A 556 -5.33 28.48 12.57
C PHE A 556 -6.06 27.57 11.56
N GLN A 557 -5.76 27.72 10.26
CA GLN A 557 -6.33 26.87 9.20
C GLN A 557 -5.99 25.38 9.40
N VAL A 558 -4.75 25.05 9.79
CA VAL A 558 -4.36 23.67 10.12
C VAL A 558 -5.12 23.14 11.33
N HIS A 559 -5.43 23.97 12.33
CA HIS A 559 -6.25 23.58 13.47
C HIS A 559 -7.70 23.30 13.06
N GLU A 560 -8.33 24.17 12.25
CA GLU A 560 -9.68 23.96 11.70
C GLU A 560 -9.76 22.69 10.85
N LEU A 561 -8.79 22.48 9.95
CA LEU A 561 -8.70 21.26 9.12
C LEU A 561 -8.49 20.01 9.98
N THR A 562 -7.70 20.08 11.05
CA THR A 562 -7.48 18.96 11.97
C THR A 562 -8.78 18.61 12.72
N HIS A 563 -9.53 19.61 13.19
CA HIS A 563 -10.83 19.42 13.81
C HIS A 563 -11.87 18.85 12.83
N LEU A 564 -11.92 19.36 11.59
CA LEU A 564 -12.76 18.81 10.53
C LEU A 564 -12.40 17.36 10.21
N CYS A 565 -11.11 17.01 10.10
CA CYS A 565 -10.65 15.65 9.92
C CYS A 565 -11.01 14.73 11.10
N ALA A 566 -11.01 15.22 12.35
CA ALA A 566 -11.47 14.46 13.50
C ALA A 566 -12.98 14.17 13.41
N ASN A 567 -13.79 15.15 13.04
CA ASN A 567 -15.24 14.99 12.86
C ASN A 567 -15.57 14.04 11.70
N LEU A 568 -14.92 14.18 10.55
CA LEU A 568 -15.06 13.25 9.41
C LEU A 568 -14.63 11.81 9.76
N ARG A 569 -13.62 11.62 10.64
CA ARG A 569 -13.25 10.30 11.16
C ARG A 569 -14.35 9.72 12.05
N LEU A 570 -14.99 10.52 12.90
CA LEU A 570 -16.13 10.10 13.73
C LEU A 570 -17.36 9.75 12.88
N GLU A 571 -17.67 10.56 11.86
CA GLU A 571 -18.75 10.29 10.91
C GLU A 571 -18.50 9.02 10.09
N LYS A 572 -17.29 8.84 9.55
CA LYS A 572 -16.88 7.60 8.87
C LYS A 572 -17.04 6.37 9.78
N ASN A 573 -16.67 6.48 11.06
CA ASN A 573 -16.86 5.39 12.02
C ASN A 573 -18.34 5.14 12.36
N ARG A 574 -19.17 6.19 12.43
CA ARG A 574 -20.63 6.09 12.61
C ARG A 574 -21.30 5.41 11.41
N GLN A 575 -20.96 5.82 10.19
CA GLN A 575 -21.41 5.19 8.94
C GLN A 575 -20.96 3.74 8.84
N ARG A 576 -19.70 3.42 9.17
CA ARG A 576 -19.21 2.04 9.22
C ARG A 576 -20.06 1.18 10.16
N LYS A 577 -20.38 1.68 11.36
CA LYS A 577 -21.22 0.96 12.33
C LYS A 577 -22.70 0.85 11.91
N GLN A 578 -23.18 1.73 11.04
CA GLN A 578 -24.50 1.59 10.40
C GLN A 578 -24.48 0.52 9.30
N MET A 579 -23.44 0.50 8.45
CA MET A 579 -23.25 -0.53 7.41
C MET A 579 -23.01 -1.92 8.01
N GLU A 580 -22.32 -2.02 9.15
CA GLU A 580 -22.13 -3.25 9.91
C GLU A 580 -23.49 -3.83 10.36
N LYS A 581 -24.32 -3.02 11.03
CA LYS A 581 -25.70 -3.40 11.41
C LYS A 581 -26.59 -3.77 10.22
N ALA A 582 -26.44 -3.07 9.09
CA ALA A 582 -27.19 -3.39 7.87
C ALA A 582 -26.76 -4.75 7.30
N ALA A 583 -25.46 -5.06 7.29
CA ALA A 583 -24.96 -6.37 6.89
C ALA A 583 -25.34 -7.48 7.89
N ASP A 584 -25.52 -7.16 9.17
CA ASP A 584 -26.04 -8.08 10.18
C ASP A 584 -27.50 -8.44 9.88
N SER A 585 -28.39 -7.45 9.68
CA SER A 585 -29.78 -7.71 9.32
C SER A 585 -29.93 -8.36 7.93
N GLU A 586 -29.05 -8.05 6.97
CA GLU A 586 -28.99 -8.75 5.67
C GLU A 586 -28.63 -10.23 5.83
N ARG A 587 -27.72 -10.57 6.75
CA ARG A 587 -27.37 -11.97 7.08
C ARG A 587 -28.52 -12.68 7.81
N GLU A 588 -29.26 -11.98 8.68
CA GLU A 588 -30.46 -12.52 9.32
C GLU A 588 -31.58 -12.81 8.29
N VAL A 589 -31.89 -11.85 7.41
CA VAL A 589 -32.88 -12.04 6.33
C VAL A 589 -32.45 -13.18 5.39
N LYS A 590 -31.17 -13.26 5.01
CA LYS A 590 -30.65 -14.38 4.22
C LYS A 590 -30.74 -15.72 4.95
N ALA A 591 -30.65 -15.75 6.28
CA ALA A 591 -30.87 -16.96 7.06
C ALA A 591 -32.37 -17.34 7.13
N GLN A 592 -33.27 -16.35 7.22
CA GLN A 592 -34.72 -16.57 7.17
C GLN A 592 -35.16 -17.10 5.80
N VAL A 593 -34.72 -16.49 4.70
CA VAL A 593 -34.99 -16.97 3.32
C VAL A 593 -34.50 -18.40 3.12
N ARG A 594 -33.33 -18.76 3.66
CA ARG A 594 -32.85 -20.17 3.59
C ARG A 594 -33.77 -21.14 4.33
N ARG A 595 -34.32 -20.76 5.49
CA ARG A 595 -35.29 -21.60 6.23
C ARG A 595 -36.60 -21.73 5.46
N LEU A 596 -37.17 -20.62 4.99
CA LEU A 596 -38.38 -20.64 4.18
C LEU A 596 -38.21 -21.47 2.90
N ASN A 597 -37.03 -21.43 2.26
CA ASN A 597 -36.76 -22.29 1.11
C ASN A 597 -36.65 -23.78 1.47
N THR A 598 -36.12 -24.15 2.65
CA THR A 598 -36.15 -25.55 3.11
C THR A 598 -37.56 -26.00 3.50
N ASP A 599 -38.37 -25.10 4.08
CA ASP A 599 -39.75 -25.37 4.45
C ASP A 599 -40.63 -25.53 3.19
N ILE A 600 -40.40 -24.70 2.15
CA ILE A 600 -41.02 -24.83 0.83
C ILE A 600 -40.64 -26.17 0.19
N ALA A 601 -39.35 -26.53 0.13
CA ALA A 601 -38.94 -27.82 -0.43
C ALA A 601 -39.61 -29.02 0.28
N ALA A 602 -39.71 -28.98 1.61
CA ALA A 602 -40.42 -30.00 2.38
C ALA A 602 -41.95 -30.03 2.10
N THR A 603 -42.58 -28.90 1.83
CA THR A 603 -43.98 -28.88 1.37
C THR A 603 -44.13 -29.37 -0.07
N GLU A 604 -43.15 -29.13 -0.95
CA GLU A 604 -43.12 -29.66 -2.32
C GLU A 604 -42.96 -31.18 -2.36
N ASP A 605 -42.07 -31.74 -1.54
CA ASP A 605 -41.91 -33.19 -1.38
C ASP A 605 -43.19 -33.85 -0.84
N THR A 606 -43.80 -33.30 0.21
CA THR A 606 -45.07 -33.85 0.75
C THR A 606 -46.23 -33.68 -0.23
N MET A 607 -46.28 -32.61 -1.03
CA MET A 607 -47.25 -32.50 -2.14
C MET A 607 -46.99 -33.51 -3.26
N ALA A 608 -45.73 -33.87 -3.54
CA ALA A 608 -45.40 -34.92 -4.49
C ALA A 608 -45.83 -36.31 -3.97
N ASP A 609 -45.62 -36.61 -2.69
CA ASP A 609 -46.08 -37.86 -2.07
C ASP A 609 -47.61 -37.97 -1.97
N LEU A 610 -48.30 -36.87 -1.68
CA LEU A 610 -49.77 -36.82 -1.73
C LEU A 610 -50.30 -37.06 -3.15
N ARG A 611 -49.61 -36.56 -4.19
CA ARG A 611 -49.96 -36.86 -5.59
C ARG A 611 -49.71 -38.33 -5.94
N ARG A 612 -48.57 -38.91 -5.52
CA ARG A 612 -48.23 -40.33 -5.73
C ARG A 612 -49.25 -41.26 -5.06
N THR A 613 -49.57 -41.01 -3.78
CA THR A 613 -50.54 -41.82 -3.03
C THR A 613 -51.97 -41.67 -3.56
N TYR A 614 -52.37 -40.48 -4.01
CA TYR A 614 -53.67 -40.28 -4.65
C TYR A 614 -53.77 -40.97 -6.03
N ALA A 615 -52.70 -40.95 -6.84
CA ALA A 615 -52.65 -41.69 -8.10
C ALA A 615 -52.77 -43.20 -7.87
N ALA A 616 -51.98 -43.76 -6.95
CA ALA A 616 -52.06 -45.17 -6.56
C ALA A 616 -53.45 -45.55 -5.98
N ALA A 617 -54.11 -44.64 -5.26
CA ALA A 617 -55.49 -44.85 -4.78
C ALA A 617 -56.51 -44.88 -5.93
N ILE A 618 -56.34 -44.05 -6.97
CA ILE A 618 -57.16 -44.10 -8.19
C ILE A 618 -56.90 -45.40 -8.96
N GLU A 619 -55.63 -45.80 -9.12
CA GLU A 619 -55.24 -47.04 -9.80
C GLU A 619 -55.85 -48.27 -9.10
N ASN A 620 -55.69 -48.38 -7.78
CA ASN A 620 -56.31 -49.43 -6.97
C ASN A 620 -57.85 -49.42 -7.08
N ARG A 621 -58.49 -48.24 -7.05
CA ARG A 621 -59.95 -48.11 -7.26
C ARG A 621 -60.38 -48.55 -8.66
N ASN A 622 -59.61 -48.22 -9.68
CA ASN A 622 -59.92 -48.59 -11.06
C ASN A 622 -59.75 -50.11 -11.25
N GLN A 623 -58.70 -50.69 -10.67
CA GLN A 623 -58.46 -52.14 -10.66
C GLN A 623 -59.62 -52.89 -9.97
N THR A 624 -60.04 -52.48 -8.77
CA THR A 624 -61.20 -53.09 -8.10
C THR A 624 -62.51 -52.84 -8.86
N GLY A 625 -62.62 -51.72 -9.59
CA GLY A 625 -63.73 -51.45 -10.50
C GLY A 625 -63.82 -52.44 -11.67
N ILE A 626 -62.68 -52.77 -12.30
CA ILE A 626 -62.58 -53.80 -13.34
C ILE A 626 -62.96 -55.16 -12.77
N GLU A 627 -62.35 -55.56 -11.65
CA GLU A 627 -62.65 -56.83 -10.98
C GLU A 627 -64.10 -57.01 -10.49
N LEU A 628 -64.84 -55.90 -10.29
CA LEU A 628 -66.27 -55.91 -9.98
C LEU A 628 -67.13 -56.01 -11.24
N ILE A 629 -66.68 -55.46 -12.37
CA ILE A 629 -67.32 -55.66 -13.68
C ILE A 629 -67.15 -57.12 -14.11
N ASP A 630 -65.94 -57.65 -14.07
CA ASP A 630 -65.63 -59.04 -14.44
C ASP A 630 -66.50 -60.03 -13.64
N ARG A 631 -66.58 -59.87 -12.31
CA ARG A 631 -67.43 -60.71 -11.44
C ARG A 631 -68.93 -60.52 -11.67
N ASN A 632 -69.37 -59.33 -12.09
CA ASN A 632 -70.77 -59.09 -12.43
C ASN A 632 -71.13 -59.75 -13.78
N ASP A 633 -70.21 -59.76 -14.73
CA ASP A 633 -70.38 -60.44 -16.02
C ASP A 633 -70.32 -61.98 -15.86
N GLU A 634 -69.45 -62.49 -14.97
CA GLU A 634 -69.50 -63.89 -14.50
C GLU A 634 -70.87 -64.23 -13.91
N ALA A 635 -71.38 -63.40 -12.98
CA ALA A 635 -72.68 -63.62 -12.35
C ALA A 635 -73.85 -63.55 -13.35
N ALA A 636 -73.78 -62.66 -14.34
CA ALA A 636 -74.76 -62.56 -15.42
C ALA A 636 -74.73 -63.81 -16.32
N LEU A 637 -73.54 -64.31 -16.69
CA LEU A 637 -73.35 -65.51 -17.48
C LEU A 637 -73.82 -66.77 -16.74
N LEU A 638 -73.52 -66.88 -15.44
CA LEU A 638 -74.04 -67.94 -14.58
C LEU A 638 -75.57 -67.88 -14.46
N THR A 639 -76.15 -66.68 -14.30
CA THR A 639 -77.61 -66.50 -14.26
C THR A 639 -78.27 -66.88 -15.58
N ALA A 640 -77.67 -66.54 -16.73
CA ALA A 640 -78.16 -66.97 -18.04
C ALA A 640 -78.07 -68.49 -18.22
N ARG A 641 -76.98 -69.11 -17.75
CA ARG A 641 -76.80 -70.57 -17.76
C ARG A 641 -77.84 -71.28 -16.89
N ILE A 642 -78.10 -70.77 -15.68
CA ILE A 642 -79.14 -71.31 -14.77
C ILE A 642 -80.50 -71.25 -15.45
N LYS A 643 -80.90 -70.10 -16.01
CA LYS A 643 -82.19 -69.95 -16.73
C LYS A 643 -82.33 -70.90 -17.92
N ALA A 644 -81.25 -71.16 -18.66
CA ALA A 644 -81.25 -72.14 -19.75
C ALA A 644 -81.40 -73.59 -19.21
N GLN A 645 -80.80 -73.91 -18.07
CA GLN A 645 -80.95 -75.21 -17.41
C GLN A 645 -82.36 -75.38 -16.80
N GLU A 646 -82.92 -74.34 -16.18
CA GLU A 646 -84.30 -74.32 -15.68
C GLU A 646 -85.31 -74.55 -16.81
N ALA A 647 -85.14 -73.90 -17.96
CA ALA A 647 -85.97 -74.10 -19.14
C ALA A 647 -85.88 -75.56 -19.67
N ALA A 648 -84.67 -76.11 -19.77
CA ALA A 648 -84.48 -77.51 -20.19
C ALA A 648 -85.05 -78.53 -19.19
N ILE A 649 -85.04 -78.22 -17.88
CA ILE A 649 -85.69 -79.03 -16.84
C ILE A 649 -87.21 -78.90 -16.92
N ALA A 650 -87.76 -77.72 -17.22
CA ALA A 650 -89.20 -77.53 -17.44
C ALA A 650 -89.69 -78.33 -18.66
N GLU A 651 -88.98 -78.24 -19.79
CA GLU A 651 -89.27 -79.05 -20.99
C GLU A 651 -89.16 -80.55 -20.69
N GLY A 652 -88.07 -80.98 -20.02
CA GLY A 652 -87.88 -82.38 -19.63
C GLY A 652 -88.98 -82.91 -18.70
N THR A 653 -89.40 -82.11 -17.71
CA THR A 653 -90.50 -82.52 -16.80
C THR A 653 -91.84 -82.58 -17.53
N GLN A 654 -92.15 -81.64 -18.43
CA GLN A 654 -93.31 -81.73 -19.32
C GLN A 654 -93.29 -83.02 -20.14
N MET A 655 -92.18 -83.32 -20.83
CA MET A 655 -92.03 -84.55 -21.63
C MET A 655 -92.20 -85.82 -20.78
N THR A 656 -91.71 -85.85 -19.53
CA THR A 656 -91.96 -87.00 -18.62
C THR A 656 -93.42 -87.08 -18.17
N ASN A 657 -94.10 -85.96 -17.95
CA ASN A 657 -95.52 -85.92 -17.58
C ASN A 657 -96.39 -86.39 -18.75
N ASP A 658 -96.11 -85.95 -19.97
CA ASP A 658 -96.82 -86.38 -21.17
C ASP A 658 -96.61 -87.87 -21.45
N ARG A 659 -95.38 -88.39 -21.29
CA ARG A 659 -95.12 -89.83 -21.36
C ARG A 659 -95.79 -90.61 -20.22
N ALA A 660 -95.95 -90.03 -19.03
CA ALA A 660 -96.70 -90.63 -17.92
C ALA A 660 -98.22 -90.60 -18.15
N ASN A 661 -98.74 -89.56 -18.81
CA ASN A 661 -100.13 -89.47 -19.28
C ASN A 661 -100.40 -90.54 -20.34
N GLU A 662 -99.51 -90.70 -21.31
CA GLU A 662 -99.57 -91.75 -22.32
C GLU A 662 -99.51 -93.15 -21.69
N MET A 663 -98.60 -93.40 -20.75
CA MET A 663 -98.55 -94.66 -20.00
C MET A 663 -99.84 -94.93 -19.20
N ARG A 664 -100.49 -93.90 -18.63
CA ARG A 664 -101.80 -94.05 -17.99
C ARG A 664 -102.90 -94.40 -19.01
N LEU A 665 -102.91 -93.74 -20.17
CA LEU A 665 -103.84 -94.04 -21.26
C LEU A 665 -103.64 -95.47 -21.82
N LEU A 666 -102.40 -95.91 -22.00
CA LEU A 666 -102.07 -97.26 -22.46
C LEU A 666 -102.44 -98.31 -21.41
N LYS A 667 -102.23 -98.04 -20.12
CA LYS A 667 -102.70 -98.91 -19.02
C LYS A 667 -104.23 -99.00 -18.96
N ALA A 668 -104.94 -97.89 -19.18
CA ALA A 668 -106.41 -97.88 -19.26
C ALA A 668 -106.92 -98.68 -20.48
N LYS A 669 -106.28 -98.54 -21.65
CA LYS A 669 -106.57 -99.39 -22.82
C LYS A 669 -106.31 -100.86 -22.53
N LEU A 670 -105.21 -101.19 -21.84
CA LEU A 670 -104.89 -102.56 -21.44
C LEU A 670 -105.94 -103.13 -20.46
N SER A 671 -106.35 -102.37 -19.44
CA SER A 671 -107.39 -102.84 -18.51
C SER A 671 -108.75 -103.03 -19.18
N ASN A 672 -109.11 -102.17 -20.14
CA ASN A 672 -110.32 -102.35 -20.92
C ASN A 672 -110.26 -103.62 -21.77
N ILE A 673 -109.17 -103.84 -22.52
CA ILE A 673 -108.98 -105.07 -23.31
C ILE A 673 -108.97 -106.33 -22.43
N LEU A 674 -108.38 -106.27 -21.23
CA LEU A 674 -108.43 -107.39 -20.27
C LEU A 674 -109.85 -107.64 -19.77
N HIS A 675 -110.63 -106.59 -19.49
CA HIS A 675 -112.03 -106.74 -19.11
C HIS A 675 -112.92 -107.24 -20.26
N ASP A 676 -112.69 -106.77 -21.49
CA ASP A 676 -113.34 -107.30 -22.70
C ASP A 676 -113.06 -108.80 -22.86
N ILE A 677 -111.82 -109.23 -22.59
CA ILE A 677 -111.42 -110.66 -22.56
C ILE A 677 -112.12 -111.41 -21.43
N GLU A 678 -112.22 -110.86 -20.21
CA GLU A 678 -112.98 -111.47 -19.10
C GLU A 678 -114.47 -111.66 -19.47
N VAL A 679 -115.10 -110.63 -20.06
CA VAL A 679 -116.49 -110.67 -20.52
C VAL A 679 -116.68 -111.71 -21.63
N CYS A 680 -115.74 -111.82 -22.57
CA CYS A 680 -115.73 -112.90 -23.57
C CYS A 680 -115.55 -114.28 -22.92
N GLN A 681 -114.68 -114.44 -21.93
CA GLN A 681 -114.51 -115.71 -21.20
C GLN A 681 -115.78 -116.10 -20.42
N HIS A 682 -116.55 -115.14 -19.93
CA HIS A 682 -117.84 -115.38 -19.27
C HIS A 682 -118.99 -115.66 -20.25
N SER A 683 -118.91 -115.20 -21.51
CA SER A 683 -119.93 -115.47 -22.53
C SER A 683 -119.71 -116.79 -23.28
N ILE A 684 -118.47 -117.24 -23.47
CA ILE A 684 -118.12 -118.55 -24.06
C ILE A 684 -118.91 -119.74 -23.48
N PRO A 685 -118.97 -119.98 -22.16
CA PRO A 685 -119.73 -121.11 -21.60
C PRO A 685 -121.25 -120.96 -21.82
N LYS A 686 -121.77 -119.73 -21.95
CA LYS A 686 -123.17 -119.49 -22.26
C LYS A 686 -123.49 -119.75 -23.74
N VAL A 687 -122.56 -119.44 -24.66
CA VAL A 687 -122.67 -119.86 -26.06
C VAL A 687 -122.64 -121.39 -26.16
N SER A 688 -121.71 -122.05 -25.45
CA SER A 688 -121.64 -123.52 -25.45
C SER A 688 -122.87 -124.19 -24.82
N GLN A 689 -123.50 -123.57 -23.81
CA GLN A 689 -124.81 -124.00 -23.31
C GLN A 689 -125.90 -123.88 -24.38
N MET A 690 -125.95 -122.76 -25.12
CA MET A 690 -126.91 -122.59 -26.22
C MET A 690 -126.66 -123.54 -27.40
N GLU A 691 -125.41 -123.90 -27.68
CA GLU A 691 -125.06 -124.95 -28.66
C GLU A 691 -125.59 -126.32 -28.21
N LEU A 692 -125.48 -126.65 -26.92
CA LEU A 692 -125.94 -127.92 -26.34
C LEU A 692 -127.49 -127.97 -26.23
N GLU A 693 -128.14 -126.84 -25.96
CA GLU A 693 -129.60 -126.69 -26.09
C GLU A 693 -130.04 -126.83 -27.55
N LEU A 694 -129.29 -126.30 -28.52
CA LEU A 694 -129.57 -126.47 -29.95
C LEU A 694 -129.37 -127.91 -30.44
N THR A 695 -128.37 -128.65 -29.94
CA THR A 695 -128.25 -130.09 -30.26
C THR A 695 -129.38 -130.88 -29.63
N ARG A 696 -129.73 -130.62 -28.36
CA ARG A 696 -130.86 -131.26 -27.69
C ARG A 696 -132.19 -131.00 -28.43
N LEU A 697 -132.45 -129.76 -28.84
CA LEU A 697 -133.68 -129.43 -29.60
C LEU A 697 -133.70 -130.09 -30.99
N ARG A 698 -132.54 -130.33 -31.62
CA ARG A 698 -132.45 -131.13 -32.84
C ARG A 698 -132.74 -132.61 -32.59
N GLU A 699 -132.16 -133.20 -31.55
CA GLU A 699 -132.46 -134.57 -31.12
C GLU A 699 -133.95 -134.75 -30.79
N GLU A 700 -134.54 -133.80 -30.05
CA GLU A 700 -135.98 -133.81 -29.75
C GLU A 700 -136.82 -133.74 -31.06
N ILE A 701 -136.48 -132.84 -31.98
CA ILE A 701 -137.12 -132.76 -33.31
C ILE A 701 -136.94 -134.06 -34.12
N GLU A 702 -135.76 -134.68 -34.12
CA GLU A 702 -135.51 -135.95 -34.80
C GLU A 702 -136.32 -137.10 -34.18
N THR A 703 -136.51 -137.13 -32.85
CA THR A 703 -137.38 -138.13 -32.21
C THR A 703 -138.87 -137.91 -32.49
N GLU A 704 -139.34 -136.66 -32.59
CA GLU A 704 -140.73 -136.40 -33.01
C GLU A 704 -140.94 -136.69 -34.50
N GLN A 705 -139.95 -136.40 -35.35
CA GLN A 705 -139.97 -136.80 -36.76
C GLN A 705 -140.06 -138.32 -36.90
N TRP A 706 -139.24 -139.07 -36.16
CA TRP A 706 -139.30 -140.53 -36.13
C TRP A 706 -140.66 -141.06 -35.63
N ARG A 707 -141.25 -140.43 -34.60
CA ARG A 707 -142.61 -140.77 -34.13
C ARG A 707 -143.67 -140.50 -35.20
N THR A 708 -143.60 -139.37 -35.91
CA THR A 708 -144.53 -139.13 -37.03
C THR A 708 -144.33 -140.14 -38.15
N GLN A 709 -143.09 -140.56 -38.43
CA GLN A 709 -142.79 -141.57 -39.46
C GLN A 709 -143.37 -142.95 -39.09
N VAL A 710 -143.19 -143.39 -37.85
CA VAL A 710 -143.82 -144.63 -37.34
C VAL A 710 -145.35 -144.55 -37.38
N LEU A 711 -145.94 -143.39 -37.07
CA LEU A 711 -147.39 -143.20 -37.17
C LEU A 711 -147.89 -143.17 -38.62
N GLU A 712 -147.10 -142.68 -39.59
CA GLU A 712 -147.42 -142.75 -41.02
C GLU A 712 -147.31 -144.19 -41.56
N ASP A 713 -146.31 -144.96 -41.13
CA ASP A 713 -146.17 -146.38 -41.45
C ASP A 713 -147.35 -147.21 -40.85
N ASP A 714 -147.68 -147.01 -39.56
CA ASP A 714 -148.83 -147.65 -38.88
C ASP A 714 -150.19 -147.31 -39.53
N LEU A 715 -150.30 -146.12 -40.15
CA LEU A 715 -151.51 -145.67 -40.85
C LEU A 715 -151.63 -146.21 -42.28
N THR A 716 -150.55 -146.71 -42.89
CA THR A 716 -150.52 -147.10 -44.31
C THR A 716 -150.54 -148.61 -44.57
N ASP A 717 -150.20 -149.48 -43.61
CA ASP A 717 -150.13 -150.94 -43.83
C ASP A 717 -151.53 -151.62 -43.93
N PRO A 718 -151.91 -152.22 -45.08
CA PRO A 718 -153.29 -152.64 -45.38
C PRO A 718 -153.80 -153.92 -44.69
N LYS A 719 -153.14 -154.42 -43.62
CA LYS A 719 -153.55 -155.64 -42.89
C LYS A 719 -154.14 -155.41 -41.48
N ASN A 720 -154.24 -154.16 -41.02
CA ASN A 720 -154.70 -153.84 -39.67
C ASN A 720 -156.18 -154.28 -39.42
N PRO A 721 -156.46 -155.17 -38.43
CA PRO A 721 -157.76 -155.82 -38.27
C PRO A 721 -158.90 -154.96 -37.71
N HIS A 722 -158.64 -153.74 -37.24
CA HIS A 722 -159.64 -152.91 -36.54
C HIS A 722 -160.31 -151.82 -37.39
N ARG A 723 -160.00 -151.70 -38.69
CA ARG A 723 -160.32 -150.51 -39.48
C ARG A 723 -161.66 -150.49 -40.24
N TRP A 724 -162.44 -151.59 -40.36
CA TRP A 724 -163.65 -151.58 -41.23
C TRP A 724 -164.79 -152.57 -40.90
N LYS A 725 -166.03 -152.10 -41.16
CA LYS A 725 -167.28 -152.88 -41.29
C LYS A 725 -167.99 -152.41 -42.58
N ARG A 726 -168.65 -153.31 -43.32
CA ARG A 726 -169.31 -153.00 -44.61
C ARG A 726 -170.60 -152.17 -44.47
N ILE A 727 -170.82 -151.23 -45.40
CA ILE A 727 -172.12 -150.81 -45.98
C ILE A 727 -171.85 -150.00 -47.29
N PRO A 728 -172.77 -149.91 -48.28
CA PRO A 728 -172.34 -149.84 -49.69
C PRO A 728 -172.62 -148.56 -50.52
N LEU A 729 -171.78 -148.39 -51.54
CA LEU A 729 -171.95 -147.80 -52.90
C LEU A 729 -173.24 -147.00 -53.25
N VAL A 730 -173.06 -145.71 -53.62
CA VAL A 730 -173.68 -145.01 -54.77
C VAL A 730 -172.70 -143.92 -55.28
N LEU A 731 -172.66 -143.65 -56.60
CA LEU A 731 -171.92 -142.57 -57.28
C LEU A 731 -172.90 -141.45 -57.71
N PRO A 732 -172.51 -140.15 -57.75
CA PRO A 732 -171.76 -139.58 -58.88
C PRO A 732 -170.73 -138.49 -58.44
N GLY A 733 -170.19 -137.70 -59.37
CA GLY A 733 -169.21 -136.63 -59.04
C GLY A 733 -169.41 -135.31 -59.81
N GLY A 734 -168.74 -134.25 -59.34
CA GLY A 734 -168.57 -132.97 -60.05
C GLY A 734 -168.69 -131.69 -59.18
N VAL A 735 -167.86 -130.67 -59.54
CA VAL A 735 -168.06 -129.21 -59.34
C VAL A 735 -167.62 -128.52 -58.00
N ALA A 736 -166.93 -127.37 -58.17
CA ALA A 736 -166.76 -126.16 -57.31
C ALA A 736 -165.47 -125.87 -56.48
N LEU A 737 -165.17 -124.56 -56.42
CA LEU A 737 -164.12 -123.73 -55.76
C LEU A 737 -164.81 -122.72 -54.78
N PRO A 738 -164.21 -121.66 -54.15
CA PRO A 738 -162.86 -120.99 -54.19
C PRO A 738 -162.22 -120.86 -52.76
N THR A 739 -161.43 -119.87 -52.26
CA THR A 739 -160.86 -118.52 -52.62
C THR A 739 -159.60 -118.30 -51.72
N VAL A 740 -158.41 -117.82 -52.17
CA VAL A 740 -157.92 -116.44 -52.49
C VAL A 740 -157.50 -115.52 -51.31
N SER A 741 -156.20 -115.21 -51.21
CA SER A 741 -155.52 -113.89 -50.93
C SER A 741 -153.99 -114.17 -50.76
N GLU A 742 -152.97 -113.61 -51.43
CA GLU A 742 -152.59 -112.23 -51.87
C GLU A 742 -151.89 -111.37 -50.77
N SER A 743 -150.85 -110.52 -51.02
CA SER A 743 -150.14 -110.14 -52.26
C SER A 743 -148.74 -109.48 -52.07
N GLN A 744 -148.01 -109.39 -53.21
CA GLN A 744 -146.92 -108.52 -53.74
C GLN A 744 -146.57 -107.17 -53.03
N ALA A 745 -145.33 -106.62 -53.08
CA ALA A 745 -144.64 -105.78 -54.13
C ALA A 745 -145.42 -104.48 -54.54
N THR A 746 -144.86 -103.32 -54.96
CA THR A 746 -143.70 -102.95 -55.85
C THR A 746 -143.11 -101.53 -55.58
N VAL A 747 -142.55 -100.83 -56.61
CA VAL A 747 -141.71 -99.60 -56.59
C VAL A 747 -142.45 -98.29 -56.95
N ALA A 748 -142.12 -97.18 -56.27
CA ALA A 748 -142.20 -95.76 -56.71
C ALA A 748 -141.23 -94.90 -55.85
N VAL A 749 -140.62 -93.74 -56.20
CA VAL A 749 -140.61 -92.78 -57.33
C VAL A 749 -141.41 -91.46 -57.12
N ALA A 750 -140.74 -90.31 -57.42
CA ALA A 750 -141.13 -88.89 -57.28
C ALA A 750 -141.26 -88.36 -55.82
N ALA A 751 -140.78 -87.18 -55.35
CA ALA A 751 -140.15 -85.93 -55.87
C ALA A 751 -141.02 -84.67 -55.63
N THR A 752 -140.41 -83.48 -55.67
CA THR A 752 -140.93 -82.14 -55.28
C THR A 752 -140.99 -81.90 -53.75
N GLN A 753 -140.77 -80.68 -53.21
CA GLN A 753 -140.62 -79.35 -53.84
C GLN A 753 -139.75 -78.37 -52.99
N THR A 754 -138.86 -77.58 -53.64
CA THR A 754 -138.51 -76.14 -53.42
C THR A 754 -138.18 -75.57 -52.01
N GLN A 755 -137.25 -74.62 -51.81
CA GLN A 755 -136.25 -73.97 -52.69
C GLN A 755 -135.15 -73.24 -51.88
N ALA A 756 -134.33 -72.47 -52.61
CA ALA A 756 -133.34 -71.45 -52.24
C ALA A 756 -133.72 -70.52 -51.03
N ASP A 757 -132.81 -69.72 -50.45
CA ASP A 757 -131.68 -69.04 -51.09
C ASP A 757 -130.60 -68.50 -50.10
N GLY A 758 -129.55 -67.87 -50.64
CA GLY A 758 -129.07 -66.58 -50.11
C GLY A 758 -128.21 -66.52 -48.83
N ALA A 759 -126.90 -66.75 -49.01
CA ALA A 759 -125.77 -65.93 -48.53
C ALA A 759 -125.74 -65.20 -47.14
N ALA A 760 -124.56 -65.33 -46.51
CA ALA A 760 -123.82 -64.31 -45.74
C ALA A 760 -124.31 -63.84 -44.34
N ALA A 761 -123.49 -64.22 -43.34
CA ALA A 761 -123.07 -63.43 -42.16
C ALA A 761 -124.15 -62.79 -41.25
N LEU A 762 -124.12 -63.01 -39.93
CA LEU A 762 -123.15 -62.33 -39.06
C LEU A 762 -123.16 -62.88 -37.61
N ARG A 763 -122.11 -62.52 -36.86
CA ARG A 763 -122.13 -62.22 -35.40
C ARG A 763 -122.41 -63.34 -34.38
N SER A 764 -121.27 -63.86 -33.89
CA SER A 764 -120.73 -63.60 -32.55
C SER A 764 -121.22 -64.34 -31.29
N SER A 765 -120.20 -64.71 -30.51
CA SER A 765 -120.07 -64.66 -29.03
C SER A 765 -120.66 -65.76 -28.12
N SER A 766 -119.70 -66.36 -27.40
CA SER A 766 -119.67 -66.63 -25.94
C SER A 766 -120.37 -67.84 -25.32
N SER A 767 -119.63 -68.95 -25.22
CA SER A 767 -119.23 -69.61 -23.95
C SER A 767 -118.05 -70.57 -24.28
N PHE A 768 -116.84 -70.49 -23.70
CA PHE A 768 -116.35 -70.58 -22.31
C PHE A 768 -116.44 -71.99 -21.67
N PRO A 769 -115.45 -72.46 -20.86
CA PRO A 769 -114.12 -71.86 -20.53
C PRO A 769 -112.88 -72.81 -20.52
N GLY A 770 -111.69 -72.21 -20.72
CA GLY A 770 -110.40 -72.50 -20.07
C GLY A 770 -109.54 -73.73 -20.44
N ASP A 771 -108.23 -73.78 -20.16
CA ASP A 771 -107.18 -72.76 -19.79
C ASP A 771 -105.80 -73.50 -19.69
N ALA A 772 -104.58 -72.93 -19.71
CA ALA A 772 -104.02 -71.62 -20.11
C ALA A 772 -102.45 -71.67 -20.15
N GLY A 773 -101.78 -70.67 -20.79
CA GLY A 773 -100.33 -70.40 -20.69
C GLY A 773 -99.44 -71.05 -21.78
N LEU A 774 -98.69 -70.41 -22.70
CA LEU A 774 -97.98 -69.09 -22.84
C LEU A 774 -96.59 -69.05 -22.16
N ALA A 775 -95.48 -68.59 -22.76
CA ALA A 775 -95.11 -68.18 -24.15
C ALA A 775 -93.55 -68.31 -24.32
N GLY A 776 -92.83 -68.08 -25.44
CA GLY A 776 -93.08 -67.40 -26.74
C GLY A 776 -92.37 -66.01 -26.81
N ARG A 777 -91.73 -65.49 -27.88
CA ARG A 777 -91.48 -65.81 -29.33
C ARG A 777 -90.30 -64.89 -29.82
N SER A 778 -89.50 -65.02 -30.91
CA SER A 778 -89.44 -65.71 -32.24
C SER A 778 -90.24 -65.07 -33.40
N SER A 779 -89.73 -64.73 -34.60
CA SER A 779 -88.41 -64.80 -35.33
C SER A 779 -88.54 -63.90 -36.61
N GLY A 780 -87.62 -63.90 -37.59
CA GLY A 780 -87.70 -63.06 -38.82
C GLY A 780 -87.72 -63.81 -40.18
N GLY A 781 -87.91 -63.07 -41.30
CA GLY A 781 -87.44 -63.49 -42.65
C GLY A 781 -88.39 -63.47 -43.88
N GLY A 782 -88.57 -62.31 -44.54
CA GLY A 782 -88.76 -62.16 -46.01
C GLY A 782 -90.09 -62.56 -46.70
N GLY A 783 -90.45 -61.94 -47.85
CA GLY A 783 -91.60 -62.46 -48.64
C GLY A 783 -92.33 -61.66 -49.75
N ALA A 784 -91.89 -60.47 -50.18
CA ALA A 784 -92.33 -59.76 -51.42
C ALA A 784 -93.81 -59.31 -51.64
N ALA A 785 -93.94 -57.99 -51.94
CA ALA A 785 -94.86 -57.36 -52.90
C ALA A 785 -96.41 -57.46 -52.74
N LEU A 786 -97.01 -56.44 -52.09
CA LEU A 786 -97.97 -55.50 -52.73
C LEU A 786 -98.22 -54.26 -51.85
N VAL A 787 -98.53 -53.13 -52.52
CA VAL A 787 -98.77 -51.76 -52.03
C VAL A 787 -99.10 -51.59 -50.53
N GLY A 788 -98.17 -50.99 -49.78
CA GLY A 788 -98.37 -50.49 -48.41
C GLY A 788 -97.13 -49.76 -47.89
N GLY A 789 -97.29 -48.64 -47.19
CA GLY A 789 -96.16 -47.88 -46.63
C GLY A 789 -95.50 -48.59 -45.44
N PRO A 790 -94.18 -48.38 -45.18
CA PRO A 790 -93.48 -49.03 -44.09
C PRO A 790 -94.01 -48.59 -42.72
N SER A 791 -94.07 -49.51 -41.77
CA SER A 791 -94.53 -49.22 -40.41
C SER A 791 -93.56 -48.33 -39.63
N GLU A 792 -94.12 -47.54 -38.73
CA GLU A 792 -93.42 -46.47 -38.01
C GLU A 792 -92.22 -46.98 -37.19
N GLU A 793 -92.28 -48.22 -36.70
CA GLU A 793 -91.21 -48.87 -35.92
C GLU A 793 -89.98 -49.22 -36.77
N TYR A 794 -90.18 -49.68 -38.03
CA TYR A 794 -89.06 -49.95 -38.94
C TYR A 794 -88.34 -48.65 -39.32
N VAL A 795 -89.10 -47.58 -39.58
CA VAL A 795 -88.56 -46.24 -39.84
C VAL A 795 -87.79 -45.71 -38.63
N ARG A 796 -88.31 -45.86 -37.41
CA ARG A 796 -87.61 -45.50 -36.16
C ARG A 796 -86.32 -46.30 -35.97
N LEU A 797 -86.33 -47.61 -36.23
CA LEU A 797 -85.15 -48.45 -36.08
C LEU A 797 -84.07 -48.10 -37.13
N GLN A 798 -84.46 -47.90 -38.39
CA GLN A 798 -83.54 -47.49 -39.45
C GLN A 798 -82.94 -46.10 -39.19
N ALA A 799 -83.76 -45.15 -38.73
CA ALA A 799 -83.28 -43.83 -38.29
C ALA A 799 -82.31 -43.94 -37.09
N ARG A 800 -82.55 -44.86 -36.15
CA ARG A 800 -81.68 -45.12 -35.00
C ARG A 800 -80.34 -45.75 -35.41
N CYS A 801 -80.33 -46.63 -36.42
CA CYS A 801 -79.09 -47.14 -37.02
C CYS A 801 -78.31 -46.01 -37.69
N GLN A 802 -78.96 -45.16 -38.49
CA GLN A 802 -78.33 -44.01 -39.14
C GLN A 802 -77.80 -42.97 -38.13
N GLU A 803 -78.53 -42.71 -37.04
CA GLU A 803 -78.07 -41.88 -35.91
C GLU A 803 -76.77 -42.43 -35.29
N LEU A 804 -76.69 -43.75 -35.09
CA LEU A 804 -75.51 -44.42 -34.56
C LEU A 804 -74.34 -44.46 -35.55
N GLU A 805 -74.59 -44.69 -36.84
CA GLU A 805 -73.58 -44.63 -37.90
C GLU A 805 -72.98 -43.22 -38.01
N VAL A 806 -73.80 -42.17 -38.05
CA VAL A 806 -73.36 -40.77 -38.03
C VAL A 806 -72.61 -40.45 -36.74
N ARG A 807 -73.03 -40.99 -35.59
CA ARG A 807 -72.32 -40.82 -34.31
C ARG A 807 -70.95 -41.51 -34.32
N VAL A 808 -70.81 -42.70 -34.92
CA VAL A 808 -69.53 -43.40 -35.09
C VAL A 808 -68.63 -42.66 -36.09
N GLN A 809 -69.17 -42.16 -37.21
CA GLN A 809 -68.41 -41.32 -38.16
C GLN A 809 -67.89 -40.04 -37.49
N ASN A 810 -68.72 -39.35 -36.70
CA ASN A 810 -68.33 -38.16 -35.92
C ASN A 810 -67.29 -38.47 -34.83
N LEU A 811 -67.34 -39.64 -34.20
CA LEU A 811 -66.30 -40.07 -33.25
C LEU A 811 -64.98 -40.38 -33.97
N ASN A 812 -65.04 -41.04 -35.14
CA ASN A 812 -63.86 -41.34 -35.96
C ASN A 812 -63.23 -40.09 -36.58
N ALA A 813 -64.01 -39.06 -36.93
CA ALA A 813 -63.50 -37.75 -37.32
C ALA A 813 -62.73 -37.11 -36.17
N LYS A 814 -63.34 -37.02 -34.98
CA LYS A 814 -62.72 -36.50 -33.75
C LYS A 814 -61.51 -37.30 -33.28
N LEU A 815 -61.43 -38.59 -33.60
CA LEU A 815 -60.25 -39.40 -33.35
C LEU A 815 -59.08 -38.97 -34.27
N ARG A 816 -59.34 -38.78 -35.58
CA ARG A 816 -58.33 -38.31 -36.54
C ARG A 816 -57.85 -36.89 -36.24
N GLU A 817 -58.75 -35.98 -35.88
CA GLU A 817 -58.42 -34.64 -35.38
C GLU A 817 -57.44 -34.72 -34.19
N LYS A 818 -57.73 -35.60 -33.22
CA LYS A 818 -56.85 -35.82 -32.06
C LYS A 818 -55.54 -36.51 -32.41
N SER A 819 -55.51 -37.40 -33.40
CA SER A 819 -54.26 -38.01 -33.90
C SER A 819 -53.36 -36.96 -34.54
N LEU A 820 -53.90 -36.10 -35.41
CA LEU A 820 -53.14 -35.00 -36.03
C LEU A 820 -52.61 -34.01 -34.98
N ILE A 821 -53.45 -33.62 -34.00
CA ILE A 821 -53.01 -32.76 -32.88
C ILE A 821 -51.93 -33.45 -32.04
N LEU A 822 -52.00 -34.77 -31.83
CA LEU A 822 -50.94 -35.51 -31.12
C LEU A 822 -49.65 -35.55 -31.93
N GLU A 823 -49.71 -35.78 -33.25
CA GLU A 823 -48.56 -35.75 -34.15
C GLU A 823 -47.89 -34.37 -34.13
N GLU A 824 -48.65 -33.28 -34.34
CA GLU A 824 -48.17 -31.89 -34.24
C GLU A 824 -47.57 -31.57 -32.86
N VAL A 825 -48.22 -31.97 -31.77
CA VAL A 825 -47.70 -31.76 -30.40
C VAL A 825 -46.42 -32.58 -30.15
N THR A 826 -46.30 -33.79 -30.69
CA THR A 826 -45.05 -34.58 -30.59
C THR A 826 -43.92 -33.99 -31.42
N GLU A 827 -44.19 -33.46 -32.63
CA GLU A 827 -43.19 -32.74 -33.41
C GLU A 827 -42.74 -31.45 -32.72
N LEU A 828 -43.67 -30.67 -32.16
CA LEU A 828 -43.33 -29.46 -31.40
C LEU A 828 -42.54 -29.80 -30.14
N ALA A 829 -42.91 -30.85 -29.41
CA ALA A 829 -42.17 -31.33 -28.24
C ALA A 829 -40.75 -31.80 -28.61
N ALA A 830 -40.58 -32.52 -29.73
CA ALA A 830 -39.28 -32.93 -30.24
C ALA A 830 -38.40 -31.72 -30.60
N ARG A 831 -38.92 -30.80 -31.43
CA ARG A 831 -38.19 -29.58 -31.84
C ARG A 831 -37.78 -28.70 -30.65
N VAL A 832 -38.64 -28.58 -29.62
CA VAL A 832 -38.32 -27.87 -28.37
C VAL A 832 -37.29 -28.64 -27.53
N GLY A 833 -37.33 -29.98 -27.56
CA GLY A 833 -36.30 -30.85 -26.98
C GLY A 833 -34.92 -30.62 -27.61
N ASP A 834 -34.82 -30.74 -28.94
CA ASP A 834 -33.61 -30.50 -29.72
C ASP A 834 -33.04 -29.09 -29.48
N GLN A 835 -33.91 -28.08 -29.46
CA GLN A 835 -33.52 -26.69 -29.19
C GLN A 835 -33.03 -26.50 -27.74
N ALA A 836 -33.62 -27.20 -26.77
CA ALA A 836 -33.17 -27.20 -25.38
C ALA A 836 -31.82 -27.95 -25.21
N ASP A 837 -31.59 -29.04 -25.93
CA ASP A 837 -30.33 -29.79 -25.89
C ASP A 837 -29.18 -29.01 -26.56
N ALA A 838 -29.40 -28.37 -27.71
CA ALA A 838 -28.46 -27.40 -28.27
C ALA A 838 -28.16 -26.23 -27.30
N GLY A 839 -29.18 -25.78 -26.56
CA GLY A 839 -29.03 -24.79 -25.49
C GLY A 839 -28.16 -25.27 -24.30
N LYS A 840 -28.22 -26.57 -23.95
CA LYS A 840 -27.40 -27.17 -22.89
C LYS A 840 -25.93 -27.16 -23.24
N GLU A 841 -25.54 -27.45 -24.49
CA GLU A 841 -24.13 -27.39 -24.89
C GLU A 841 -23.55 -25.97 -24.80
N CYS A 842 -24.28 -24.97 -25.31
CA CYS A 842 -23.87 -23.57 -25.25
C CYS A 842 -23.76 -23.05 -23.81
N THR A 843 -24.75 -23.35 -22.96
CA THR A 843 -24.72 -22.95 -21.54
C THR A 843 -23.64 -23.67 -20.73
N LEU A 844 -23.32 -24.93 -21.05
CA LEU A 844 -22.24 -25.70 -20.42
C LEU A 844 -20.86 -25.17 -20.87
N ALA A 845 -20.70 -24.81 -22.16
CA ALA A 845 -19.50 -24.13 -22.65
C ALA A 845 -19.29 -22.78 -21.95
N LEU A 846 -20.34 -21.95 -21.85
CA LEU A 846 -20.32 -20.69 -21.11
C LEU A 846 -19.97 -20.90 -19.62
N ALA A 847 -20.56 -21.91 -18.96
CA ALA A 847 -20.25 -22.24 -17.57
C ALA A 847 -18.79 -22.70 -17.37
N ARG A 848 -18.20 -23.43 -18.32
CA ARG A 848 -16.76 -23.74 -18.32
C ARG A 848 -15.91 -22.48 -18.47
N GLN A 849 -16.27 -21.57 -19.37
CA GLN A 849 -15.57 -20.29 -19.57
C GLN A 849 -15.65 -19.39 -18.31
N VAL A 850 -16.83 -19.26 -17.72
CA VAL A 850 -17.07 -18.50 -16.47
C VAL A 850 -16.27 -19.10 -15.29
N ASN A 851 -16.18 -20.43 -15.19
CA ASN A 851 -15.34 -21.09 -14.17
C ASN A 851 -13.83 -20.89 -14.43
N ALA A 852 -13.38 -20.86 -15.69
CA ALA A 852 -12.01 -20.51 -16.03
C ALA A 852 -11.70 -19.05 -15.68
N TYR A 853 -12.59 -18.10 -16.00
CA TYR A 853 -12.46 -16.70 -15.60
C TYR A 853 -12.47 -16.53 -14.07
N HIS A 854 -13.38 -17.17 -13.33
CA HIS A 854 -13.36 -17.16 -11.87
C HIS A 854 -12.06 -17.74 -11.29
N SER A 855 -11.49 -18.79 -11.90
CA SER A 855 -10.23 -19.37 -11.45
C SER A 855 -9.04 -18.44 -11.71
N SER A 856 -9.00 -17.79 -12.88
CA SER A 856 -8.03 -16.76 -13.24
C SER A 856 -8.12 -15.53 -12.32
N ILE A 857 -9.34 -15.07 -12.04
CA ILE A 857 -9.61 -13.99 -11.07
C ILE A 857 -9.11 -14.40 -9.68
N ARG A 858 -9.46 -15.59 -9.16
CA ARG A 858 -8.96 -16.08 -7.86
C ARG A 858 -7.43 -16.27 -7.82
N HIS A 859 -6.77 -16.45 -8.97
CA HIS A 859 -5.32 -16.48 -9.05
C HIS A 859 -4.74 -15.05 -9.01
N LYS A 860 -5.20 -14.15 -9.89
CA LYS A 860 -4.75 -12.75 -9.91
C LYS A 860 -5.10 -11.97 -8.64
N SER A 861 -6.23 -12.25 -7.98
CA SER A 861 -6.55 -11.67 -6.67
C SER A 861 -5.61 -12.16 -5.58
N ARG A 862 -5.12 -13.42 -5.62
CA ARG A 862 -4.10 -13.91 -4.68
C ARG A 862 -2.73 -13.31 -4.97
N GLN A 863 -2.36 -13.18 -6.24
CA GLN A 863 -1.13 -12.47 -6.65
C GLN A 863 -1.17 -11.00 -6.21
N MET A 864 -2.29 -10.31 -6.44
CA MET A 864 -2.52 -8.93 -5.99
C MET A 864 -2.51 -8.81 -4.46
N MET A 865 -3.09 -9.77 -3.72
CA MET A 865 -3.00 -9.79 -2.25
C MET A 865 -1.56 -10.02 -1.76
N ALA A 866 -0.77 -10.86 -2.44
CA ALA A 866 0.65 -11.03 -2.14
C ALA A 866 1.43 -9.72 -2.37
N SER A 867 1.29 -9.09 -3.54
CA SER A 867 1.93 -7.81 -3.82
C SER A 867 1.45 -6.67 -2.91
N ILE A 868 0.18 -6.66 -2.49
CA ILE A 868 -0.32 -5.71 -1.48
C ILE A 868 0.30 -6.00 -0.11
N ALA A 869 0.49 -7.26 0.28
CA ALA A 869 1.15 -7.63 1.53
C ALA A 869 2.65 -7.28 1.52
N GLU A 870 3.34 -7.54 0.41
CA GLU A 870 4.73 -7.12 0.15
C GLU A 870 4.86 -5.59 0.23
N LEU A 871 4.03 -4.84 -0.50
CA LEU A 871 4.01 -3.37 -0.45
C LEU A 871 3.65 -2.85 0.96
N SER A 872 2.77 -3.53 1.70
CA SER A 872 2.45 -3.18 3.09
C SER A 872 3.63 -3.43 4.03
N LEU A 873 4.40 -4.50 3.80
CA LEU A 873 5.64 -4.79 4.53
C LEU A 873 6.70 -3.73 4.23
N PHE A 874 6.96 -3.43 2.96
CA PHE A 874 7.90 -2.38 2.55
C PHE A 874 7.47 -0.99 3.03
N GLN A 875 6.17 -0.69 3.06
CA GLN A 875 5.66 0.56 3.63
C GLN A 875 5.88 0.61 5.15
N ALA A 876 5.64 -0.48 5.87
CA ALA A 876 5.92 -0.55 7.31
C ALA A 876 7.42 -0.40 7.61
N SER A 877 8.29 -1.08 6.86
CA SER A 877 9.75 -0.94 6.98
C SER A 877 10.25 0.46 6.61
N SER A 878 9.66 1.09 5.58
CA SER A 878 9.98 2.48 5.21
C SER A 878 9.57 3.46 6.32
N ILE A 879 8.41 3.28 6.94
CA ILE A 879 7.96 4.08 8.08
C ILE A 879 8.89 3.86 9.30
N GLN A 880 9.34 2.63 9.56
CA GLN A 880 10.32 2.36 10.63
C GLN A 880 11.66 3.04 10.36
N LEU A 881 12.19 2.92 9.14
CA LEU A 881 13.44 3.60 8.74
C LEU A 881 13.31 5.13 8.76
N GLN A 882 12.14 5.70 8.44
CA GLN A 882 11.88 7.13 8.62
C GLN A 882 11.82 7.54 10.09
N GLN A 883 11.28 6.71 10.98
CA GLN A 883 11.29 6.96 12.43
C GLN A 883 12.70 6.84 13.03
N GLU A 884 13.53 5.92 12.52
CA GLU A 884 14.94 5.82 12.90
C GLU A 884 15.76 6.99 12.35
N ALA A 885 15.52 7.42 11.11
CA ALA A 885 16.13 8.62 10.53
C ALA A 885 15.78 9.87 11.34
N GLN A 886 14.49 10.15 11.58
CA GLN A 886 14.04 11.29 12.38
C GLN A 886 14.57 11.26 13.82
N ARG A 887 14.74 10.07 14.41
CA ARG A 887 15.37 9.91 15.72
C ARG A 887 16.86 10.25 15.69
N LEU A 888 17.57 9.88 14.62
CA LEU A 888 18.99 10.21 14.44
C LEU A 888 19.19 11.69 14.09
N GLU A 889 18.31 12.27 13.25
CA GLU A 889 18.26 13.70 12.96
C GLU A 889 18.01 14.50 14.23
N ALA A 890 17.02 14.14 15.06
CA ALA A 890 16.78 14.81 16.35
C ALA A 890 17.95 14.67 17.35
N LEU A 891 18.70 13.57 17.31
CA LEU A 891 19.93 13.40 18.11
C LEU A 891 21.11 14.22 17.56
N VAL A 892 21.11 14.58 16.27
CA VAL A 892 22.07 15.50 15.67
C VAL A 892 21.66 16.95 15.94
N GLU A 893 20.38 17.31 15.79
CA GLU A 893 19.86 18.63 16.17
C GLU A 893 20.13 18.92 17.66
N GLU A 894 19.86 17.98 18.58
CA GLU A 894 20.20 18.15 20.00
C GLU A 894 21.72 18.29 20.24
N ALA A 895 22.55 17.59 19.48
CA ALA A 895 24.01 17.68 19.55
C ALA A 895 24.56 18.99 18.96
N GLU A 896 23.89 19.57 17.96
CA GLU A 896 24.19 20.87 17.37
C GLU A 896 23.70 22.02 18.28
N GLU A 897 22.50 21.96 18.85
CA GLU A 897 22.02 22.91 19.87
C GLU A 897 22.96 22.98 21.08
N ARG A 898 23.44 21.83 21.57
CA ARG A 898 24.46 21.75 22.63
C ARG A 898 25.79 22.39 22.20
N LEU A 899 26.22 22.18 20.95
CA LEU A 899 27.44 22.79 20.40
C LEU A 899 27.32 24.32 20.30
N GLU A 900 26.17 24.83 19.84
CA GLU A 900 25.90 26.28 19.76
C GLU A 900 25.80 26.93 21.15
N ALA A 901 25.26 26.21 22.14
CA ALA A 901 25.28 26.63 23.55
C ALA A 901 26.70 26.63 24.16
N GLY A 902 27.71 26.05 23.48
CA GLY A 902 29.09 25.91 23.97
C GLY A 902 29.29 24.73 24.93
N GLU A 903 28.31 23.83 25.02
CA GLU A 903 28.37 22.58 25.78
C GLU A 903 28.94 21.43 24.92
N ALA A 904 29.04 20.24 25.50
CA ALA A 904 29.52 19.06 24.77
C ALA A 904 28.37 18.42 23.96
N PRO A 905 28.57 18.13 22.65
CA PRO A 905 27.54 17.50 21.81
C PRO A 905 27.02 16.17 22.37
N PHE A 906 27.88 15.42 23.05
CA PHE A 906 27.55 14.16 23.72
C PHE A 906 28.24 14.09 25.08
N VAL A 907 27.61 13.44 26.07
CA VAL A 907 28.16 13.23 27.42
C VAL A 907 29.51 12.48 27.38
N GLU A 908 29.68 11.55 26.45
CA GLU A 908 30.97 10.86 26.25
C GLU A 908 32.07 11.81 25.74
N ALA A 909 31.72 12.79 24.90
CA ALA A 909 32.64 13.81 24.41
C ALA A 909 33.05 14.76 25.55
N GLU A 910 32.12 15.09 26.46
CA GLU A 910 32.44 15.84 27.68
C GLU A 910 33.44 15.06 28.55
N LEU A 911 33.14 13.80 28.86
CA LEU A 911 34.02 12.93 29.65
C LEU A 911 35.40 12.71 28.97
N HIS A 912 35.48 12.78 27.63
CA HIS A 912 36.76 12.77 26.91
C HIS A 912 37.48 14.12 27.00
N TYR A 913 36.77 15.24 26.87
CA TYR A 913 37.32 16.58 27.03
C TYR A 913 37.83 16.83 28.46
N GLU A 914 37.07 16.43 29.48
CA GLU A 914 37.47 16.45 30.89
C GLU A 914 38.74 15.63 31.12
N ARG A 915 38.78 14.36 30.68
CA ARG A 915 39.99 13.52 30.79
C ARG A 915 41.19 14.18 30.10
N LYS A 916 41.00 14.79 28.94
CA LYS A 916 42.05 15.51 28.19
C LYS A 916 42.50 16.79 28.92
N ARG A 917 41.56 17.57 29.47
CA ARG A 917 41.78 18.78 30.28
C ARG A 917 42.51 18.47 31.58
N GLN A 918 42.11 17.42 32.31
CA GLN A 918 42.78 16.95 33.52
C GLN A 918 44.21 16.46 33.21
N CYS A 919 44.43 15.75 32.10
CA CYS A 919 45.77 15.38 31.64
C CYS A 919 46.62 16.60 31.27
N GLN A 920 46.06 17.58 30.57
CA GLN A 920 46.74 18.84 30.26
C GLN A 920 47.06 19.66 31.51
N GLN A 921 46.17 19.73 32.49
CA GLN A 921 46.40 20.38 33.79
C GLN A 921 47.49 19.66 34.60
N ARG A 922 47.48 18.32 34.65
CA ARG A 922 48.56 17.52 35.28
C ARG A 922 49.91 17.77 34.59
N TYR A 923 49.93 17.85 33.26
CA TYR A 923 51.14 18.15 32.49
C TYR A 923 51.61 19.60 32.68
N ALA A 924 50.70 20.58 32.71
CA ALA A 924 51.00 21.98 32.97
C ALA A 924 51.53 22.18 34.39
N ALA A 925 50.92 21.57 35.41
CA ALA A 925 51.39 21.59 36.78
C ALA A 925 52.74 20.90 36.96
N ALA A 926 53.01 19.80 36.24
CA ALA A 926 54.34 19.19 36.21
C ALA A 926 55.39 20.11 35.56
N ARG A 927 55.01 20.84 34.50
CA ARG A 927 55.87 21.79 33.78
C ARG A 927 56.10 23.10 34.54
N GLN A 928 55.12 23.54 35.34
CA GLN A 928 55.27 24.62 36.32
C GLN A 928 56.22 24.16 37.42
N ARG A 929 55.96 23.04 38.10
CA ARG A 929 56.91 22.47 39.10
C ARG A 929 58.33 22.32 38.58
N GLN A 930 58.53 21.99 37.29
CA GLN A 930 59.87 21.96 36.66
C GLN A 930 60.48 23.35 36.40
N ARG A 931 59.66 24.39 36.19
CA ARG A 931 60.11 25.79 36.11
C ARG A 931 60.36 26.38 37.50
N ASP A 932 59.46 26.13 38.45
CA ASP A 932 59.55 26.62 39.82
C ASP A 932 60.81 26.04 40.47
N THR A 933 61.01 24.71 40.37
CA THR A 933 62.28 24.09 40.83
C THR A 933 63.49 24.50 40.00
N ALA A 934 63.36 24.89 38.73
CA ALA A 934 64.50 25.45 37.98
C ALA A 934 64.86 26.86 38.49
N GLN A 935 63.87 27.71 38.75
CA GLN A 935 64.06 29.06 39.29
C GLN A 935 64.56 29.03 40.74
N GLU A 936 64.09 28.09 41.57
CA GLU A 936 64.67 27.82 42.90
C GLU A 936 66.14 27.38 42.79
N ASN A 937 66.47 26.48 41.85
CA ASN A 937 67.85 26.06 41.62
C ASN A 937 68.75 27.20 41.08
N GLU A 938 68.23 28.07 40.21
CA GLU A 938 68.96 29.24 39.69
C GLU A 938 69.15 30.32 40.77
N ALA A 939 68.11 30.64 41.54
CA ALA A 939 68.19 31.60 42.65
C ALA A 939 69.15 31.12 43.76
N THR A 940 69.20 29.81 44.02
CA THR A 940 70.10 29.21 45.02
C THR A 940 71.55 29.11 44.50
N PHE A 941 71.80 29.23 43.19
CA PHE A 941 73.15 29.15 42.61
C PHE A 941 74.02 30.40 42.84
N GLY A 942 73.44 31.49 43.38
CA GLY A 942 74.11 32.78 43.57
C GLY A 942 74.99 32.92 44.82
N MET A 943 74.97 31.97 45.76
CA MET A 943 75.71 32.05 47.02
C MET A 943 76.48 30.74 47.29
N GLN A 944 77.82 30.80 47.34
CA GLN A 944 78.67 29.62 47.27
C GLN A 944 79.17 29.12 48.65
N MET A 945 78.44 28.21 49.29
CA MET A 945 78.94 27.30 50.33
C MET A 945 78.00 26.08 50.47
N VAL A 946 78.51 24.94 50.93
CA VAL A 946 77.75 23.68 51.01
C VAL A 946 76.88 23.64 52.27
N ALA A 947 75.55 23.70 52.11
CA ALA A 947 74.59 23.42 53.17
C ALA A 947 73.34 22.71 52.61
N THR A 948 73.00 21.54 53.16
CA THR A 948 71.82 20.76 52.76
C THR A 948 70.57 21.20 53.51
N THR A 949 69.51 21.55 52.79
CA THR A 949 68.19 21.92 53.36
C THR A 949 67.23 20.75 53.54
N ALA A 950 67.66 19.52 53.26
CA ALA A 950 66.92 18.31 53.65
C ALA A 950 67.05 18.10 55.17
N ALA A 951 65.93 18.08 55.89
CA ALA A 951 65.92 17.80 57.33
C ALA A 951 66.57 16.43 57.62
N PRO A 952 67.53 16.34 58.56
CA PRO A 952 68.27 15.11 58.81
C PRO A 952 67.35 14.05 59.42
N ARG A 953 67.07 12.99 58.66
CA ARG A 953 66.40 11.80 59.19
C ARG A 953 67.40 11.03 60.06
N PRO A 954 67.05 10.65 61.31
CA PRO A 954 67.94 9.82 62.13
C PRO A 954 68.18 8.48 61.43
N ASN A 955 69.45 8.18 61.11
CA ASN A 955 69.85 6.92 60.45
C ASN A 955 69.98 5.72 61.40
N ALA A 956 69.57 5.90 62.66
CA ALA A 956 69.62 4.90 63.71
C ALA A 956 68.44 5.07 64.67
N TYR A 957 68.09 3.99 65.36
CA TYR A 957 67.23 3.99 66.54
C TYR A 957 68.04 3.51 67.75
N VAL A 958 67.66 3.97 68.95
CA VAL A 958 68.23 3.53 70.23
C VAL A 958 67.16 2.66 70.91
N PRO A 959 67.36 1.35 71.06
CA PRO A 959 66.47 0.49 71.86
C PRO A 959 66.38 0.98 73.30
N GLN A 960 65.24 0.77 73.95
CA GLN A 960 64.97 1.36 75.27
C GLN A 960 65.45 0.51 76.46
N ASP A 961 66.10 -0.64 76.19
CA ASP A 961 66.43 -1.68 77.19
C ASP A 961 67.96 -1.96 77.32
N ASP A 962 68.83 -1.06 76.85
CA ASP A 962 70.31 -1.18 76.91
C ASP A 962 70.96 0.10 77.46
N ASP A 963 71.42 0.08 78.72
CA ASP A 963 71.92 1.24 79.50
C ASP A 963 73.20 1.94 78.95
N LEU A 964 73.70 1.53 77.79
CA LEU A 964 74.91 2.07 77.16
C LEU A 964 74.66 2.91 75.89
N GLY A 965 73.40 3.02 75.43
CA GLY A 965 72.93 4.12 74.57
C GLY A 965 73.57 4.27 73.17
N LEU A 966 74.29 3.27 72.65
CA LEU A 966 74.99 3.38 71.36
C LEU A 966 74.05 3.11 70.15
N PRO A 967 73.97 4.02 69.15
CA PRO A 967 73.03 3.91 68.04
C PRO A 967 73.46 2.86 66.99
N ARG A 968 72.51 2.05 66.51
CA ARG A 968 72.70 1.07 65.41
C ARG A 968 72.00 1.50 64.11
N PRO A 969 72.64 1.34 62.93
CA PRO A 969 72.04 1.70 61.64
C PRO A 969 70.95 0.71 61.19
N TYR A 970 70.04 1.17 60.32
CA TYR A 970 69.00 0.33 59.73
C TYR A 970 69.56 -0.73 58.76
N GLY A 971 68.93 -1.92 58.75
CA GLY A 971 69.15 -2.95 57.74
C GLY A 971 68.52 -2.61 56.38
N PRO A 972 68.66 -3.50 55.36
CA PRO A 972 68.34 -3.22 53.96
C PRO A 972 66.85 -2.98 53.62
N PHE A 973 65.94 -3.01 54.60
CA PHE A 973 64.52 -2.67 54.42
C PHE A 973 64.06 -1.70 55.52
N ALA A 974 63.91 -0.42 55.18
CA ALA A 974 63.43 0.62 56.09
C ALA A 974 61.92 0.90 55.91
N PRO A 975 61.12 1.00 56.99
CA PRO A 975 59.68 1.22 56.89
C PRO A 975 59.32 2.70 56.64
N PHE A 976 58.36 2.95 55.74
CA PHE A 976 57.78 4.27 55.54
C PHE A 976 56.56 4.48 56.45
N LYS A 977 56.48 5.64 57.13
CA LYS A 977 55.25 6.15 57.75
C LYS A 977 54.55 7.17 56.85
N SER A 978 53.22 7.21 56.94
CA SER A 978 52.33 8.10 56.21
C SER A 978 52.21 9.50 56.84
N SER A 979 51.64 10.45 56.08
CA SER A 979 51.43 11.85 56.46
C SER A 979 50.23 12.43 55.68
N PRO A 980 49.55 13.49 56.15
CA PRO A 980 48.48 13.34 57.15
C PRO A 980 47.15 14.00 56.70
N SER A 981 46.07 13.82 57.47
CA SER A 981 44.85 14.63 57.30
C SER A 981 44.85 15.85 58.22
N VAL A 982 44.07 16.87 57.83
CA VAL A 982 43.67 18.01 58.69
C VAL A 982 42.33 17.66 59.37
N ALA A 983 42.00 18.30 60.50
CA ALA A 983 40.79 18.03 61.29
C ALA A 983 40.35 19.23 62.16
N LEU A 984 39.20 19.09 62.84
CA LEU A 984 38.62 19.97 63.90
C LEU A 984 37.96 21.28 63.40
N ASN A 985 36.80 21.78 63.87
CA ASN A 985 35.83 21.42 64.95
C ASN A 985 34.36 21.61 64.40
N SER A 986 33.30 20.85 64.73
CA SER A 986 32.64 20.45 66.02
C SER A 986 31.65 21.53 66.57
N PRO A 987 30.46 21.23 67.18
CA PRO A 987 29.90 19.92 67.63
C PRO A 987 28.37 19.61 67.39
N ARG A 988 27.96 18.35 67.70
CA ARG A 988 26.64 17.86 68.24
C ARG A 988 25.40 17.68 67.31
N ALA A 989 24.54 16.64 67.38
CA ALA A 989 24.64 15.20 67.79
C ALA A 989 23.34 14.36 67.50
N GLU A 990 23.48 13.05 67.21
CA GLU A 990 22.53 11.91 67.42
C GLU A 990 21.14 11.87 66.70
N PRO A 991 20.40 10.71 66.59
CA PRO A 991 20.66 9.34 67.12
C PRO A 991 20.47 8.09 66.17
N TRP A 992 21.17 6.98 66.49
CA TRP A 992 20.75 5.52 66.47
C TRP A 992 20.36 4.81 65.11
N SER A 993 20.51 3.48 64.88
CA SER A 993 21.19 2.35 65.58
C SER A 993 21.35 1.03 64.74
N SER A 994 22.49 0.33 64.93
CA SER A 994 22.73 -1.16 64.98
C SER A 994 22.55 -2.17 63.79
N CYS A 995 23.60 -3.02 63.57
CA CYS A 995 23.72 -4.41 63.01
C CYS A 995 23.00 -4.87 61.70
N GLY A 996 23.49 -5.81 60.85
CA GLY A 996 24.72 -6.65 60.76
C GLY A 996 24.42 -8.12 60.33
N ALA A 997 25.28 -8.98 59.74
CA ALA A 997 26.60 -8.88 59.05
C ALA A 997 27.04 -10.25 58.40
N GLN A 998 28.03 -10.27 57.48
CA GLN A 998 28.79 -11.44 56.90
C GLN A 998 28.05 -12.41 55.92
N GLY A 999 28.67 -13.22 55.02
CA GLY A 999 30.07 -13.46 54.59
C GLY A 999 30.17 -14.43 53.34
N PRO A 1000 31.33 -14.69 52.68
CA PRO A 1000 31.37 -15.21 51.28
C PRO A 1000 32.19 -16.50 50.92
N LEU A 1001 31.71 -17.26 49.90
CA LEU A 1001 32.42 -18.23 49.00
C LEU A 1001 33.06 -19.52 49.60
N PRO A 1002 33.50 -20.56 48.82
CA PRO A 1002 33.08 -21.12 47.50
C PRO A 1002 32.93 -22.69 47.47
N GLY A 1003 32.51 -23.30 46.34
CA GLY A 1003 32.90 -24.71 45.98
C GLY A 1003 31.80 -25.71 45.50
N PRO A 1004 32.13 -26.81 44.75
CA PRO A 1004 31.12 -27.68 44.09
C PRO A 1004 31.23 -29.22 44.34
N ARG A 1005 30.15 -30.00 44.04
CA ARG A 1005 30.02 -31.46 43.69
C ARG A 1005 28.61 -32.00 44.08
N SER A 1006 28.01 -33.09 43.56
CA SER A 1006 28.18 -33.91 42.32
C SER A 1006 27.03 -34.95 42.16
N MET A 1007 27.06 -35.71 41.06
CA MET A 1007 26.40 -37.03 40.77
C MET A 1007 24.99 -37.12 40.15
N ALA A 1008 24.90 -38.10 39.25
CA ALA A 1008 23.72 -38.71 38.59
C ALA A 1008 23.80 -40.24 38.90
N PRO A 1009 23.45 -41.27 38.05
CA PRO A 1009 22.80 -41.33 36.73
C PRO A 1009 21.78 -42.51 36.56
N VAL A 1010 21.45 -42.85 35.29
CA VAL A 1010 21.02 -44.17 34.72
C VAL A 1010 19.54 -44.37 34.30
N CYS A 1011 19.41 -45.10 33.18
CA CYS A 1011 18.27 -45.55 32.34
C CYS A 1011 17.16 -46.36 33.06
N GLY A 1012 16.00 -46.67 32.44
CA GLY A 1012 15.43 -46.24 31.14
C GLY A 1012 14.42 -47.25 30.52
N SER A 1013 13.95 -46.96 29.30
CA SER A 1013 13.19 -47.82 28.35
C SER A 1013 11.73 -48.28 28.61
N THR A 1014 11.03 -48.55 27.49
CA THR A 1014 9.78 -49.34 27.26
C THR A 1014 8.37 -48.83 27.67
N LEU A 1015 7.68 -48.29 26.65
CA LEU A 1015 6.31 -48.55 26.13
C LEU A 1015 5.67 -49.96 26.39
N PRO A 1016 4.41 -50.29 25.97
CA PRO A 1016 3.29 -49.49 25.37
C PRO A 1016 1.86 -49.84 25.94
N PHE A 1017 0.78 -49.47 25.19
CA PHE A 1017 -0.64 -49.90 25.28
C PHE A 1017 -1.50 -49.37 26.46
N SER A 1018 -2.82 -49.14 26.32
CA SER A 1018 -3.68 -48.79 25.16
C SER A 1018 -5.15 -48.54 25.60
N ALA A 1019 -5.90 -47.75 24.81
CA ALA A 1019 -7.38 -47.85 24.66
C ALA A 1019 -8.27 -47.59 25.90
N SER A 1020 -9.58 -47.35 25.83
CA SER A 1020 -10.45 -46.70 24.80
C SER A 1020 -11.86 -46.51 25.37
N SER A 1021 -12.64 -45.55 24.84
CA SER A 1021 -14.10 -45.40 25.06
C SER A 1021 -14.50 -45.02 26.53
N SER A 1022 -15.74 -44.62 26.85
CA SER A 1022 -16.99 -44.50 26.06
C SER A 1022 -17.89 -43.36 26.55
N LEU A 1023 -18.56 -42.66 25.62
CA LEU A 1023 -19.87 -41.99 25.83
C LEU A 1023 -20.96 -43.06 26.09
N PRO A 1024 -22.18 -42.78 26.62
CA PRO A 1024 -22.98 -41.55 26.40
C PRO A 1024 -23.93 -41.10 27.55
N GLY A 1025 -24.81 -40.12 27.27
CA GLY A 1025 -26.24 -40.28 27.65
C GLY A 1025 -26.98 -39.15 28.38
N ALA A 1026 -28.07 -38.68 27.76
CA ALA A 1026 -29.38 -38.34 28.36
C ALA A 1026 -29.51 -37.27 29.49
N SER A 1027 -29.58 -36.00 29.08
CA SER A 1027 -30.75 -35.09 29.25
C SER A 1027 -31.61 -34.99 30.54
N ALA A 1028 -31.88 -33.73 30.93
CA ALA A 1028 -33.06 -33.20 31.68
C ALA A 1028 -33.16 -33.48 33.21
N SER A 1029 -33.74 -32.60 34.05
CA SER A 1029 -34.05 -31.15 33.97
C SER A 1029 -34.50 -30.57 35.36
N VAL A 1030 -34.65 -29.22 35.46
CA VAL A 1030 -35.50 -28.47 36.45
C VAL A 1030 -34.97 -28.15 37.89
N LEU A 1031 -35.37 -26.96 38.40
CA LEU A 1031 -35.39 -26.40 39.80
C LEU A 1031 -34.13 -25.84 40.54
N SER A 1032 -33.78 -24.59 40.20
CA SER A 1032 -33.75 -23.37 41.06
C SER A 1032 -33.01 -23.26 42.43
N LYS A 1033 -32.16 -22.21 42.55
CA LYS A 1033 -31.93 -21.26 43.67
C LYS A 1033 -30.87 -20.21 43.20
N GLY A 1034 -30.87 -18.90 43.49
CA GLY A 1034 -31.84 -17.98 44.13
C GLY A 1034 -31.18 -16.59 44.42
N ARG A 1035 -31.95 -15.48 44.46
CA ARG A 1035 -31.55 -14.03 44.52
C ARG A 1035 -31.02 -13.47 43.18
N GLY A 1036 -31.24 -12.22 42.73
CA GLY A 1036 -31.84 -10.98 43.31
C GLY A 1036 -30.78 -9.86 43.46
N LEU A 1037 -30.93 -8.57 43.08
CA LEU A 1037 -32.10 -7.73 42.73
C LEU A 1037 -31.75 -6.56 41.75
N SER A 1038 -32.75 -6.15 40.96
CA SER A 1038 -33.18 -4.80 40.48
C SER A 1038 -32.61 -3.51 41.14
N THR A 1039 -32.54 -2.26 40.63
CA THR A 1039 -32.94 -1.46 39.42
C THR A 1039 -32.48 0.04 39.65
N PRO A 1040 -32.65 1.04 38.73
CA PRO A 1040 -32.05 2.42 38.77
C PRO A 1040 -33.09 3.55 39.14
N PRO A 1041 -32.94 4.89 38.89
CA PRO A 1041 -31.83 5.74 38.36
C PRO A 1041 -31.28 6.79 39.38
N PRO A 1042 -31.36 8.17 39.35
CA PRO A 1042 -32.12 9.16 38.54
C PRO A 1042 -31.23 10.12 37.66
N LEU A 1043 -31.32 11.47 37.79
CA LEU A 1043 -30.82 12.50 36.83
C LEU A 1043 -30.28 13.82 37.45
N SER A 1044 -29.30 14.43 36.76
CA SER A 1044 -28.99 15.88 36.56
C SER A 1044 -28.96 16.93 37.68
N THR A 1045 -27.90 17.77 37.71
CA THR A 1045 -28.02 19.25 37.81
C THR A 1045 -26.75 20.01 37.37
N THR A 1046 -26.90 21.31 37.11
CA THR A 1046 -25.95 22.31 36.57
C THR A 1046 -24.88 22.82 37.56
N THR A 1047 -23.72 23.31 37.07
CA THR A 1047 -23.33 24.75 37.12
C THR A 1047 -22.00 25.10 36.40
N ALA A 1048 -21.97 26.34 35.87
CA ALA A 1048 -20.88 27.35 35.79
C ALA A 1048 -19.40 27.01 35.48
N ALA A 1049 -18.71 27.98 34.87
CA ALA A 1049 -17.27 27.99 34.59
C ALA A 1049 -16.52 29.08 35.38
N ALA A 1050 -15.21 28.90 35.61
CA ALA A 1050 -14.25 29.97 35.88
C ALA A 1050 -12.83 29.54 35.50
N ALA A 1051 -11.98 30.50 35.11
CA ALA A 1051 -10.70 30.27 34.42
C ALA A 1051 -9.44 30.26 35.33
N THR A 1052 -8.29 30.06 34.67
CA THR A 1052 -6.96 30.69 34.88
C THR A 1052 -5.78 29.86 35.45
N THR A 1053 -4.57 30.24 34.99
CA THR A 1053 -3.20 30.07 35.56
C THR A 1053 -2.42 28.73 35.45
N SER A 1054 -1.59 28.66 34.39
CA SER A 1054 -0.10 28.65 34.42
C SER A 1054 0.77 27.35 34.56
N ASN A 1055 1.79 27.30 33.69
CA ASN A 1055 3.17 26.73 33.81
C ASN A 1055 3.54 25.31 33.26
N ALA A 1056 4.77 25.24 32.68
CA ALA A 1056 5.64 24.09 32.29
C ALA A 1056 5.09 23.06 31.26
N VAL A 1057 5.45 22.98 29.97
CA VAL A 1057 6.76 23.00 29.23
C VAL A 1057 7.79 21.99 29.80
N PRO A 1058 8.52 21.14 29.00
CA PRO A 1058 8.49 20.87 27.54
C PRO A 1058 8.35 19.38 27.12
N PHE A 1059 8.15 19.14 25.81
CA PHE A 1059 8.81 18.13 24.93
C PHE A 1059 8.18 18.32 23.54
N SER A 1060 8.80 18.97 22.55
CA SER A 1060 10.07 18.66 21.84
C SER A 1060 10.05 17.36 21.02
N SER A 1061 9.82 17.52 19.71
CA SER A 1061 10.59 16.90 18.63
C SER A 1061 10.05 17.42 17.29
N SER A 1062 10.93 17.79 16.36
CA SER A 1062 10.56 18.45 15.10
C SER A 1062 11.28 17.79 13.91
N ILE A 1063 10.62 17.72 12.74
CA ILE A 1063 11.27 17.96 11.41
C ILE A 1063 12.38 16.89 11.09
N PRO A 1064 13.25 16.90 10.03
CA PRO A 1064 13.23 17.43 8.64
C PRO A 1064 13.25 16.35 7.49
N THR A 1065 13.75 16.78 6.30
CA THR A 1065 14.29 16.10 5.09
C THR A 1065 13.43 15.12 4.26
N ARG A 1066 13.30 15.15 2.91
CA ARG A 1066 13.90 15.83 1.72
C ARG A 1066 15.09 15.13 1.03
N LEU A 1067 15.04 15.07 -0.32
CA LEU A 1067 16.07 14.62 -1.30
C LEU A 1067 16.13 13.08 -1.53
N GLN A 1068 16.55 12.51 -2.68
CA GLN A 1068 16.99 13.11 -3.98
C GLN A 1068 16.61 12.24 -5.22
N SER A 1069 17.12 12.60 -6.42
CA SER A 1069 16.58 12.35 -7.77
C SER A 1069 17.34 11.32 -8.65
N ARG A 1070 16.89 11.17 -9.94
CA ARG A 1070 17.56 10.57 -11.15
C ARG A 1070 17.18 9.10 -11.52
N THR A 1071 17.17 8.62 -12.79
CA THR A 1071 17.43 9.24 -14.14
C THR A 1071 16.88 8.42 -15.34
N SER A 1072 16.52 9.10 -16.46
CA SER A 1072 16.48 8.60 -17.87
C SER A 1072 15.47 7.48 -18.26
N ARG A 1073 15.11 7.20 -19.54
CA ARG A 1073 15.61 7.63 -20.88
C ARG A 1073 14.50 7.57 -21.98
N ASN A 1074 14.80 8.11 -23.17
CA ASN A 1074 13.94 8.27 -24.37
C ASN A 1074 13.25 6.99 -24.91
N VAL A 1075 12.08 7.15 -25.56
CA VAL A 1075 11.86 6.89 -27.02
C VAL A 1075 10.71 7.79 -27.53
N ARG A 1076 10.86 8.38 -28.72
CA ARG A 1076 9.77 8.88 -29.58
C ARG A 1076 10.23 8.77 -31.04
N ASP A 1077 9.31 8.46 -31.95
CA ASP A 1077 9.02 9.29 -33.16
C ASP A 1077 8.08 8.59 -34.15
N GLY A 1078 7.45 9.39 -35.01
CA GLY A 1078 6.61 8.91 -36.10
C GLY A 1078 6.39 9.95 -37.18
N VAL A 1079 6.61 9.52 -38.43
CA VAL A 1079 5.77 9.82 -39.61
C VAL A 1079 5.68 11.29 -40.10
N THR A 1080 6.43 11.55 -41.19
CA THR A 1080 6.20 12.54 -42.29
C THR A 1080 6.18 14.05 -42.03
N MET A 1081 6.98 14.79 -42.82
CA MET A 1081 6.44 15.72 -43.83
C MET A 1081 7.47 16.11 -44.92
N VAL A 1082 7.01 16.03 -46.17
CA VAL A 1082 7.38 16.74 -47.43
C VAL A 1082 8.80 17.30 -47.69
N THR A 1083 9.28 16.95 -48.90
CA THR A 1083 10.45 17.38 -49.67
C THR A 1083 10.59 18.88 -50.00
N ALA A 1084 11.84 19.41 -50.05
CA ALA A 1084 12.28 20.34 -51.11
C ALA A 1084 13.83 20.50 -51.25
N THR A 1085 14.28 20.43 -52.51
CA THR A 1085 15.55 20.89 -53.13
C THR A 1085 15.86 22.39 -52.91
N HIS A 1086 17.06 22.99 -53.07
CA HIS A 1086 18.35 22.69 -53.76
C HIS A 1086 19.56 23.18 -52.89
N GLN A 1087 20.77 22.61 -52.89
CA GLN A 1087 21.88 22.53 -53.88
C GLN A 1087 22.74 23.81 -54.10
N ARG A 1088 24.08 23.67 -53.84
CA ARG A 1088 25.26 24.47 -54.31
C ARG A 1088 25.45 25.90 -53.74
N ASN A 1089 26.58 26.20 -53.07
CA ASN A 1089 27.93 26.57 -53.60
C ASN A 1089 27.87 27.80 -54.53
N SER A 1090 28.53 28.94 -54.29
CA SER A 1090 29.99 29.08 -54.10
C SER A 1090 30.48 30.53 -53.80
N THR A 1091 31.57 30.64 -53.02
CA THR A 1091 32.70 31.63 -53.12
C THR A 1091 32.52 33.16 -53.03
N ALA A 1092 33.64 33.80 -52.63
CA ALA A 1092 34.05 35.22 -52.80
C ALA A 1092 33.73 36.22 -51.67
N ALA A 1093 34.82 36.69 -51.03
CA ALA A 1093 34.93 37.89 -50.18
C ALA A 1093 35.72 38.97 -50.98
N PRO A 1094 36.31 40.05 -50.42
CA PRO A 1094 36.29 40.62 -49.06
C PRO A 1094 36.11 42.17 -49.05
N GLN A 1095 36.68 42.85 -48.05
CA GLN A 1095 36.98 44.30 -47.95
C GLN A 1095 35.80 45.25 -47.61
N GLU A 1096 35.80 45.90 -46.43
CA GLU A 1096 36.36 47.25 -46.11
C GLU A 1096 35.31 48.37 -46.28
N GLN A 1097 35.34 49.52 -45.59
CA GLN A 1097 36.24 50.04 -44.54
C GLN A 1097 35.47 51.07 -43.67
N LEU A 1098 35.94 51.28 -42.42
CA LEU A 1098 35.95 52.54 -41.65
C LEU A 1098 34.69 53.42 -41.43
N ARG A 1099 34.66 53.96 -40.19
CA ARG A 1099 34.13 55.29 -39.76
C ARG A 1099 32.61 55.52 -39.72
N VAL A 1100 32.08 56.45 -38.92
CA VAL A 1100 32.38 56.94 -37.54
C VAL A 1100 31.34 58.02 -37.16
N SER A 1101 31.05 58.17 -35.87
CA SER A 1101 30.41 59.35 -35.25
C SER A 1101 28.98 59.76 -35.66
N GLN A 1102 28.10 59.61 -34.66
CA GLN A 1102 27.40 60.71 -33.96
C GLN A 1102 26.02 61.25 -34.43
N ARG A 1103 25.24 61.53 -33.35
CA ARG A 1103 24.35 62.68 -33.09
C ARG A 1103 22.87 62.64 -33.51
N LYS A 1104 22.05 62.69 -32.44
CA LYS A 1104 20.92 63.61 -32.21
C LYS A 1104 19.76 63.62 -33.23
N GLY A 1105 18.60 63.18 -32.77
CA GLY A 1105 17.29 63.55 -33.31
C GLY A 1105 16.16 63.11 -32.38
N PRO A 1106 15.57 64.00 -31.55
CA PRO A 1106 14.47 63.65 -30.65
C PRO A 1106 13.08 63.97 -31.24
N ASN A 1107 12.05 63.39 -30.62
CA ASN A 1107 10.64 63.82 -30.61
C ASN A 1107 9.91 64.00 -31.96
N SER A 1108 8.93 63.12 -32.21
CA SER A 1108 7.65 63.52 -32.83
C SER A 1108 6.48 62.93 -32.05
N VAL A 1109 5.43 63.74 -31.85
CA VAL A 1109 4.21 63.39 -31.09
C VAL A 1109 3.16 62.80 -32.03
N GLY A 1110 2.33 61.89 -31.52
CA GLY A 1110 1.10 61.40 -32.15
C GLY A 1110 1.19 59.94 -32.60
N GLY A 1111 0.15 59.10 -32.49
CA GLY A 1111 -1.13 59.28 -31.77
C GLY A 1111 -2.37 58.92 -32.60
N VAL A 1112 -3.15 57.96 -32.08
CA VAL A 1112 -4.53 57.58 -32.47
C VAL A 1112 -4.70 56.72 -33.74
N SER A 1113 -5.35 55.56 -33.55
CA SER A 1113 -6.11 54.69 -34.49
C SER A 1113 -5.37 54.20 -35.75
N TYR A 1114 -5.24 52.89 -35.98
CA TYR A 1114 -6.20 51.80 -35.72
C TYR A 1114 -5.63 50.61 -34.97
#